data_AF-A0AA86N2E0-F1
#
_entry.id   AF-A0AA86N2E0-F1
#
_cell.length_a   1.000
_cell.length_b   1.000
_cell.length_c   1.000
_cell.angle_alpha   90.00
_cell.angle_beta   90.00
_cell.angle_gamma   90.00
#
_symmetry.space_group_name_H-M   'P 1'
#
loop_
_entity.id
_entity.type
_entity.pdbx_description
1 polymer ?
#
loop_
_entity_poly.entity_id
_entity_poly.type
_entity_poly.pdbx_seq_one_letter_code
_entity_poly.pdbx_strand_id
1 'polypeptide(L)'
;MAFSEDSLRDRLTRHLAASLDAAHVALLMAEIERLGLVPAVTALVQELEDLSPKAARAVIEALPELHRRAGLDDLSSWLDLAVGMAESSGASALKYAKESPLLLGLISSRDDRVRVLTMGLELAERDPGMTLEFLRVAPELVGLMPHEQMVKWVDHGLELSDVNYVLGGEFFRESPKIAKIMEVEDLRSWTGLGLKLVTINQFGKPDYMATLEFFRTTPALLEEISAATARRLTVRMAGALAEQDPQLAVEVLAEAPALLQQIPIDWQPRMLQYGLLVAERDAIVAQAYLRRCASLAGLIGADDRAWKVFEDWFKSGMEVLAYSVEGARAYFSLETSKALVALEEAQNGVPLRQVARSLTLFAQALCGKAVRVEPLPDEAAEPHTSGQKAKTRARATVSPDGRTIFVPPVMRREADREANRRAYVVMVAHEAGHLEFGTYDLDLAELGELVETVAARYGRSSRIAKSTPHTLADFFALYPQPGVIRDLWTILEDARVEARLRAEYPGLRAELDAAAKAALSLRSLTHGMSVRELVLDALLLTSSGLSDVMIPDAIQEAVTECWSLGRSVLAEQVTAADVLRIIDQVYVRMDERLSAAALPSSEAPENRSQENSTEQMAGGPQASEVLTETYQPIDNWHYRGGMQPEFIGAGGQQANESSKGAQLVPQEDEAGGREAGTASRRSADGRLREVARAEQDLSGRQAAPDRSADELVALEDQRRPRWEPGPDEAGTYQYDEWDGMIRDYRARWCLVREQRQTSEDADFVEAVLNEHGAAIRVLRRYFEGIRPPALRQVRGQSHGDDVDLDAAVALRADLAAGTDPSDRLYIRRDRRDRSVAVAFLVDLSGSTGRQIAADGRRVIDVEKAGLVLLCEALEAIGDQYALYGFSGRGRQDVEFVVLKDFEEESRSRVAGRIGAVQPMHQNRDGAAIRHAAAKLTATDARVQLLVLISDGRPLDDHYAEDYAIEDTKMALREATAKGIVPFCITVDREAEGYLRRMYGDVRYVVIDEVKGLPERLPRVYHRLTA
;
A
#
# COMPACT_ATOMS: atom_id res chain seq x y z
N MET A 1 -66.86 -22.81 -47.66
CA MET A 1 -68.27 -22.54 -47.29
C MET A 1 -68.25 -21.37 -46.32
N ALA A 2 -68.78 -20.21 -46.70
CA ALA A 2 -68.85 -19.06 -45.81
C ALA A 2 -69.95 -19.30 -44.77
N PHE A 3 -69.59 -19.45 -43.50
CA PHE A 3 -70.57 -19.45 -42.41
C PHE A 3 -71.20 -18.05 -42.30
N SER A 4 -72.51 -17.94 -42.09
CA SER A 4 -73.13 -16.64 -41.82
C SER A 4 -72.59 -16.07 -40.50
N GLU A 5 -72.48 -14.74 -40.42
CA GLU A 5 -71.98 -14.04 -39.23
C GLU A 5 -72.77 -14.40 -37.96
N ASP A 6 -74.09 -14.58 -38.10
CA ASP A 6 -74.98 -15.09 -37.05
C ASP A 6 -74.57 -16.49 -36.54
N SER A 7 -74.08 -17.38 -37.42
CA SER A 7 -73.64 -18.73 -37.04
C SER A 7 -72.31 -18.74 -36.27
N LEU A 8 -71.45 -17.74 -36.50
CA LEU A 8 -70.19 -17.56 -35.77
C LEU A 8 -70.45 -16.91 -34.40
N ARG A 9 -71.36 -15.92 -34.35
CA ARG A 9 -71.84 -15.30 -33.11
C ARG A 9 -72.41 -16.33 -32.13
N ASP A 10 -73.27 -17.22 -32.60
CA ASP A 10 -73.88 -18.28 -31.77
C ASP A 10 -72.87 -19.32 -31.28
N ARG A 11 -71.76 -19.53 -32.02
CA ARG A 11 -70.67 -20.41 -31.58
C ARG A 11 -69.86 -19.74 -30.49
N LEU A 12 -69.38 -18.52 -30.72
CA LEU A 12 -68.59 -17.79 -29.73
C LEU A 12 -69.34 -17.62 -28.41
N THR A 13 -70.63 -17.29 -28.48
CA THR A 13 -71.50 -17.19 -27.29
C THR A 13 -71.53 -18.49 -26.49
N ARG A 14 -71.56 -19.65 -27.16
CA ARG A 14 -71.51 -20.96 -26.50
C ARG A 14 -70.16 -21.27 -25.87
N HIS A 15 -69.04 -20.94 -26.53
CA HIS A 15 -67.71 -21.11 -25.94
C HIS A 15 -67.57 -20.24 -24.68
N LEU A 16 -67.97 -18.96 -24.73
CA LEU A 16 -67.90 -18.07 -23.55
C LEU A 16 -68.81 -18.54 -22.40
N ALA A 17 -70.05 -18.94 -22.70
CA ALA A 17 -71.01 -19.43 -21.71
C ALA A 17 -70.62 -20.75 -21.04
N ALA A 18 -69.62 -21.46 -21.58
CA ALA A 18 -69.12 -22.68 -20.95
C ALA A 18 -68.38 -22.42 -19.63
N SER A 19 -67.82 -21.21 -19.45
CA SER A 19 -66.98 -20.88 -18.29
C SER A 19 -67.30 -19.54 -17.61
N LEU A 20 -68.13 -18.69 -18.23
CA LEU A 20 -68.51 -17.38 -17.70
C LEU A 20 -70.01 -17.30 -17.40
N ASP A 21 -70.40 -16.41 -16.48
CA ASP A 21 -71.81 -16.12 -16.22
C ASP A 21 -72.45 -15.30 -17.36
N ALA A 22 -73.79 -15.28 -17.41
CA ALA A 22 -74.53 -14.62 -18.47
C ALA A 22 -74.27 -13.10 -18.57
N ALA A 23 -73.91 -12.44 -17.47
CA ALA A 23 -73.64 -11.01 -17.46
C ALA A 23 -72.30 -10.68 -18.13
N HIS A 24 -71.25 -11.44 -17.80
CA HIS A 24 -69.93 -11.31 -18.43
C HIS A 24 -69.96 -11.71 -19.91
N VAL A 25 -70.70 -12.76 -20.28
CA VAL A 25 -70.86 -13.17 -21.69
C VAL A 25 -71.53 -12.06 -22.50
N ALA A 26 -72.63 -11.47 -22.00
CA ALA A 26 -73.32 -10.39 -22.70
C ALA A 26 -72.43 -9.15 -22.91
N LEU A 27 -71.65 -8.79 -21.88
CA LEU A 27 -70.75 -7.64 -21.92
C LEU A 27 -69.59 -7.85 -22.90
N LEU A 28 -68.91 -9.01 -22.85
CA LEU A 28 -67.81 -9.33 -23.75
C LEU A 28 -68.29 -9.47 -25.21
N MET A 29 -69.43 -10.11 -25.45
CA MET A 29 -69.99 -10.24 -26.81
C MET A 29 -70.32 -8.88 -27.43
N ALA A 30 -70.91 -7.96 -26.66
CA ALA A 30 -71.21 -6.61 -27.14
C ALA A 30 -69.94 -5.85 -27.56
N GLU A 31 -68.87 -5.99 -26.78
CA GLU A 31 -67.60 -5.31 -27.06
C GLU A 31 -66.84 -5.95 -28.24
N ILE A 32 -66.81 -7.28 -28.32
CA ILE A 32 -66.19 -8.01 -29.44
C ILE A 32 -66.91 -7.71 -30.77
N GLU A 33 -68.25 -7.59 -30.75
CA GLU A 33 -69.06 -7.17 -31.89
C GLU A 33 -68.76 -5.72 -32.29
N ARG A 34 -68.66 -4.81 -31.32
CA ARG A 34 -68.28 -3.40 -31.56
C ARG A 34 -66.93 -3.28 -32.26
N LEU A 35 -65.99 -4.15 -31.93
CA LEU A 35 -64.64 -4.20 -32.51
C LEU A 35 -64.55 -5.01 -33.80
N GLY A 36 -65.62 -5.70 -34.22
CA GLY A 36 -65.64 -6.53 -35.44
C GLY A 36 -64.76 -7.79 -35.37
N LEU A 37 -64.46 -8.27 -34.16
CA LEU A 37 -63.49 -9.37 -33.94
C LEU A 37 -64.13 -10.77 -33.90
N VAL A 38 -65.46 -10.87 -34.06
CA VAL A 38 -66.22 -12.14 -33.92
C VAL A 38 -65.62 -13.29 -34.75
N PRO A 39 -65.30 -13.13 -36.06
CA PRO A 39 -64.77 -14.23 -36.85
C PRO A 39 -63.38 -14.70 -36.37
N ALA A 40 -62.49 -13.76 -36.05
CA ALA A 40 -61.12 -14.05 -35.62
C ALA A 40 -61.08 -14.71 -34.24
N VAL A 41 -61.82 -14.17 -33.28
CA VAL A 41 -61.90 -14.71 -31.91
C VAL A 41 -62.53 -16.10 -31.92
N THR A 42 -63.58 -16.33 -32.71
CA THR A 42 -64.20 -17.66 -32.81
C THR A 42 -63.22 -18.70 -33.35
N ALA A 43 -62.41 -18.33 -34.35
CA ALA A 43 -61.41 -19.23 -34.91
C ALA A 43 -60.30 -19.56 -33.91
N LEU A 44 -59.69 -18.55 -33.27
CA LEU A 44 -58.58 -18.73 -32.33
C LEU A 44 -59.01 -19.47 -31.05
N VAL A 45 -60.23 -19.23 -30.54
CA VAL A 45 -60.76 -19.98 -29.38
C VAL A 45 -61.01 -21.45 -29.74
N GLN A 46 -61.53 -21.72 -30.93
CA GLN A 46 -61.72 -23.09 -31.40
C GLN A 46 -60.37 -23.81 -31.56
N GLU A 47 -59.40 -23.15 -32.16
CA GLU A 47 -58.05 -23.68 -32.34
C GLU A 47 -57.36 -23.96 -30.99
N LEU A 48 -57.47 -23.05 -30.03
CA LEU A 48 -56.97 -23.26 -28.68
C LEU A 48 -57.69 -24.40 -27.96
N GLU A 49 -58.99 -24.59 -28.19
CA GLU A 49 -59.77 -25.70 -27.63
C GLU A 49 -59.33 -27.05 -28.23
N ASP A 50 -59.01 -27.08 -29.52
CA ASP A 50 -58.50 -28.25 -30.23
C ASP A 50 -57.08 -28.64 -29.73
N LEU A 51 -56.23 -27.64 -29.43
CA LEU A 51 -54.88 -27.85 -28.87
C LEU A 51 -54.92 -28.22 -27.37
N SER A 52 -55.67 -27.47 -26.57
CA SER A 52 -55.75 -27.65 -25.11
C SER A 52 -57.06 -27.10 -24.53
N PRO A 53 -58.06 -27.97 -24.26
CA PRO A 53 -59.33 -27.56 -23.67
C PRO A 53 -59.18 -26.85 -22.32
N LYS A 54 -58.14 -27.21 -21.55
CA LYS A 54 -57.83 -26.57 -20.25
C LYS A 54 -57.28 -25.16 -20.44
N ALA A 55 -56.46 -24.92 -21.45
CA ALA A 55 -55.94 -23.59 -21.75
C ALA A 55 -57.05 -22.69 -22.32
N ALA A 56 -57.86 -23.21 -23.24
CA ALA A 56 -59.02 -22.50 -23.78
C ALA A 56 -59.98 -22.03 -22.68
N ARG A 57 -60.30 -22.92 -21.74
CA ARG A 57 -61.10 -22.56 -20.56
C ARG A 57 -60.46 -21.44 -19.74
N ALA A 58 -59.16 -21.52 -19.45
CA ALA A 58 -58.49 -20.50 -18.64
C ALA A 58 -58.40 -19.15 -19.34
N VAL A 59 -58.20 -19.14 -20.66
CA VAL A 59 -58.24 -17.95 -21.51
C VAL A 59 -59.63 -17.30 -21.43
N ILE A 60 -60.69 -18.09 -21.58
CA ILE A 60 -62.08 -17.60 -21.46
C ILE A 60 -62.34 -17.04 -20.05
N GLU A 61 -61.92 -17.74 -19.00
CA GLU A 61 -62.05 -17.27 -17.61
C GLU A 61 -61.27 -15.97 -17.34
N ALA A 62 -60.21 -15.69 -18.09
CA ALA A 62 -59.37 -14.50 -17.97
C ALA A 62 -59.88 -13.27 -18.78
N LEU A 63 -60.74 -13.47 -19.79
CA LEU A 63 -61.25 -12.39 -20.65
C LEU A 63 -61.90 -11.22 -19.90
N PRO A 64 -62.72 -11.42 -18.84
CA PRO A 64 -63.28 -10.31 -18.08
C PRO A 64 -62.22 -9.42 -17.44
N GLU A 65 -61.13 -10.02 -16.94
CA GLU A 65 -60.05 -9.30 -16.30
C GLU A 65 -59.17 -8.58 -17.34
N LEU A 66 -58.95 -9.20 -18.50
CA LEU A 66 -58.27 -8.56 -19.63
C LEU A 66 -59.04 -7.31 -20.09
N HIS A 67 -60.35 -7.46 -20.33
CA HIS A 67 -61.20 -6.34 -20.74
C HIS A 67 -61.16 -5.19 -19.72
N ARG A 68 -61.19 -5.51 -18.42
CA ARG A 68 -61.14 -4.50 -17.35
C ARG A 68 -59.82 -3.73 -17.31
N ARG A 69 -58.68 -4.40 -17.58
CA ARG A 69 -57.34 -3.84 -17.37
C ARG A 69 -56.72 -3.24 -18.63
N ALA A 70 -56.85 -3.91 -19.76
CA ALA A 70 -56.17 -3.56 -21.01
C ALA A 70 -57.14 -3.22 -22.16
N GLY A 71 -58.43 -3.52 -22.01
CA GLY A 71 -59.41 -3.46 -23.10
C GLY A 71 -59.42 -4.74 -23.94
N LEU A 72 -60.12 -4.72 -25.08
CA LEU A 72 -60.16 -5.86 -26.03
C LEU A 72 -59.64 -5.49 -27.43
N ASP A 73 -59.04 -4.30 -27.59
CA ASP A 73 -58.57 -3.81 -28.89
C ASP A 73 -57.37 -4.60 -29.46
N ASP A 74 -56.71 -5.39 -28.61
CA ASP A 74 -55.56 -6.28 -28.88
C ASP A 74 -55.91 -7.77 -28.65
N LEU A 75 -57.20 -8.09 -28.49
CA LEU A 75 -57.69 -9.43 -28.17
C LEU A 75 -57.24 -10.51 -29.18
N SER A 76 -57.20 -10.19 -30.47
CA SER A 76 -56.73 -11.14 -31.48
C SER A 76 -55.27 -11.52 -31.28
N SER A 77 -54.37 -10.55 -31.08
CA SER A 77 -52.95 -10.81 -30.82
C SER A 77 -52.72 -11.53 -29.49
N TRP A 78 -53.55 -11.27 -28.48
CA TRP A 78 -53.50 -11.97 -27.20
C TRP A 78 -53.91 -13.44 -27.32
N LEU A 79 -54.97 -13.73 -28.08
CA LEU A 79 -55.40 -15.10 -28.34
C LEU A 79 -54.43 -15.87 -29.23
N ASP A 80 -53.86 -15.21 -30.24
CA ASP A 80 -52.86 -15.79 -31.14
C ASP A 80 -51.62 -16.27 -30.37
N LEU A 81 -51.12 -15.43 -29.44
CA LEU A 81 -50.08 -15.84 -28.51
C LEU A 81 -50.50 -17.01 -27.60
N ALA A 82 -51.74 -17.03 -27.11
CA ALA A 82 -52.23 -18.16 -26.32
C ALA A 82 -52.22 -19.48 -27.11
N VAL A 83 -52.56 -19.42 -28.40
CA VAL A 83 -52.50 -20.55 -29.34
C VAL A 83 -51.04 -21.00 -29.50
N GLY A 84 -50.12 -20.11 -29.90
CA GLY A 84 -48.70 -20.45 -30.07
C GLY A 84 -48.05 -21.03 -28.80
N MET A 85 -48.43 -20.51 -27.62
CA MET A 85 -48.00 -21.07 -26.34
C MET A 85 -48.53 -22.48 -26.09
N ALA A 86 -49.75 -22.78 -26.54
CA ALA A 86 -50.42 -24.06 -26.35
C ALA A 86 -49.93 -25.15 -27.30
N GLU A 87 -49.45 -24.80 -28.49
CA GLU A 87 -48.83 -25.73 -29.45
C GLU A 87 -47.66 -26.48 -28.82
N SER A 88 -46.85 -25.75 -28.05
CA SER A 88 -45.68 -26.29 -27.35
C SER A 88 -46.01 -26.80 -25.95
N SER A 89 -46.83 -26.07 -25.17
CA SER A 89 -47.17 -26.43 -23.79
C SER A 89 -48.47 -25.80 -23.31
N GLY A 90 -49.53 -26.63 -23.22
CA GLY A 90 -50.81 -26.20 -22.62
C GLY A 90 -50.70 -25.72 -21.17
N ALA A 91 -49.67 -26.14 -20.41
CA ALA A 91 -49.42 -25.63 -19.06
C ALA A 91 -48.85 -24.20 -19.07
N SER A 92 -48.04 -23.86 -20.06
CA SER A 92 -47.52 -22.49 -20.24
C SER A 92 -48.60 -21.55 -20.76
N ALA A 93 -49.46 -22.00 -21.68
CA ALA A 93 -50.65 -21.27 -22.10
C ALA A 93 -51.61 -20.99 -20.93
N LEU A 94 -51.77 -21.94 -20.01
CA LEU A 94 -52.55 -21.74 -18.77
C LEU A 94 -51.96 -20.64 -17.88
N LYS A 95 -50.63 -20.60 -17.71
CA LYS A 95 -49.94 -19.55 -16.94
C LYS A 95 -50.07 -18.20 -17.64
N TYR A 96 -49.87 -18.17 -18.95
CA TYR A 96 -50.07 -16.99 -19.79
C TYR A 96 -51.45 -16.39 -19.58
N ALA A 97 -52.51 -17.19 -19.70
CA ALA A 97 -53.89 -16.75 -19.52
C ALA A 97 -54.13 -16.10 -18.14
N LYS A 98 -53.49 -16.62 -17.09
CA LYS A 98 -53.63 -16.12 -15.71
C LYS A 98 -52.83 -14.85 -15.44
N GLU A 99 -51.61 -14.74 -15.95
CA GLU A 99 -50.66 -13.65 -15.62
C GLU A 99 -50.79 -12.46 -16.58
N SER A 100 -51.02 -12.71 -17.87
CA SER A 100 -50.96 -11.69 -18.93
C SER A 100 -51.98 -10.55 -18.80
N PRO A 101 -53.23 -10.71 -18.30
CA PRO A 101 -54.15 -9.58 -18.15
C PRO A 101 -53.62 -8.50 -17.20
N LEU A 102 -52.93 -8.91 -16.13
CA LEU A 102 -52.30 -7.99 -15.18
C LEU A 102 -51.11 -7.29 -15.83
N LEU A 103 -50.24 -8.04 -16.49
CA LEU A 103 -49.02 -7.53 -17.12
C LEU A 103 -49.33 -6.53 -18.24
N LEU A 104 -50.27 -6.87 -19.13
CA LEU A 104 -50.72 -5.97 -20.20
C LEU A 104 -51.41 -4.73 -19.65
N GLY A 105 -52.14 -4.83 -18.53
CA GLY A 105 -52.74 -3.69 -17.86
C GLY A 105 -51.74 -2.66 -17.33
N LEU A 106 -50.48 -3.05 -17.13
CA LEU A 106 -49.40 -2.13 -16.76
C LEU A 106 -48.86 -1.34 -17.95
N ILE A 107 -49.14 -1.77 -19.18
CA ILE A 107 -48.68 -1.12 -20.42
C ILE A 107 -49.80 -0.20 -20.93
N SER A 108 -49.58 1.11 -20.81
CA SER A 108 -50.62 2.11 -21.11
C SER A 108 -50.96 2.19 -22.61
N SER A 109 -49.95 2.11 -23.48
CA SER A 109 -50.10 2.24 -24.93
C SER A 109 -50.57 0.95 -25.58
N ARG A 110 -51.62 1.03 -26.40
CA ARG A 110 -52.09 -0.10 -27.21
C ARG A 110 -51.02 -0.60 -28.16
N ASP A 111 -50.32 0.31 -28.84
CA ASP A 111 -49.30 -0.06 -29.82
C ASP A 111 -48.17 -0.84 -29.16
N ASP A 112 -47.77 -0.47 -27.93
CA ASP A 112 -46.74 -1.17 -27.18
C ASP A 112 -47.23 -2.55 -26.70
N ARG A 113 -48.51 -2.67 -26.28
CA ARG A 113 -49.10 -3.98 -25.96
C ARG A 113 -49.08 -4.92 -27.16
N VAL A 114 -49.50 -4.44 -28.34
CA VAL A 114 -49.49 -5.24 -29.58
C VAL A 114 -48.06 -5.65 -29.93
N ARG A 115 -47.08 -4.74 -29.85
CA ARG A 115 -45.67 -5.05 -30.09
C ARG A 115 -45.13 -6.12 -29.14
N VAL A 116 -45.41 -5.99 -27.83
CA VAL A 116 -45.03 -6.99 -26.82
C VAL A 116 -45.66 -8.35 -27.10
N LEU A 117 -46.93 -8.39 -27.52
CA LEU A 117 -47.60 -9.63 -27.89
C LEU A 117 -46.99 -10.26 -29.15
N THR A 118 -46.64 -9.46 -30.16
CA THR A 118 -45.96 -9.93 -31.38
C THR A 118 -44.57 -10.51 -31.06
N MET A 119 -43.74 -9.80 -30.28
CA MET A 119 -42.44 -10.32 -29.84
C MET A 119 -42.59 -11.58 -28.97
N GLY A 120 -43.64 -11.63 -28.14
CA GLY A 120 -43.97 -12.82 -27.36
C GLY A 120 -44.34 -14.02 -28.23
N LEU A 121 -45.02 -13.80 -29.36
CA LEU A 121 -45.38 -14.86 -30.30
C LEU A 121 -44.14 -15.45 -30.98
N GLU A 122 -43.22 -14.59 -31.43
CA GLU A 122 -41.94 -15.03 -31.98
C GLU A 122 -41.11 -15.85 -30.97
N LEU A 123 -41.15 -15.48 -29.68
CA LEU A 123 -40.51 -16.24 -28.60
C LEU A 123 -41.23 -17.58 -28.32
N ALA A 124 -42.55 -17.62 -28.44
CA ALA A 124 -43.36 -18.81 -28.14
C ALA A 124 -43.10 -19.96 -29.11
N GLU A 125 -42.77 -19.64 -30.37
CA GLU A 125 -42.33 -20.60 -31.38
C GLU A 125 -41.03 -21.33 -30.97
N ARG A 126 -40.20 -20.71 -30.12
CA ARG A 126 -38.95 -21.29 -29.62
C ARG A 126 -39.14 -21.99 -28.28
N ASP A 127 -39.56 -21.24 -27.25
CA ASP A 127 -39.79 -21.76 -25.91
C ASP A 127 -40.88 -20.97 -25.16
N PRO A 128 -41.98 -21.65 -24.75
CA PRO A 128 -43.03 -21.01 -23.97
C PRO A 128 -42.59 -20.53 -22.58
N GLY A 129 -41.59 -21.16 -21.96
CA GLY A 129 -41.09 -20.75 -20.64
C GLY A 129 -40.43 -19.38 -20.71
N MET A 130 -39.56 -19.18 -21.69
CA MET A 130 -38.88 -17.94 -22.00
C MET A 130 -39.85 -16.81 -22.32
N THR A 131 -40.88 -17.11 -23.12
CA THR A 131 -41.94 -16.16 -23.46
C THR A 131 -42.63 -15.61 -22.21
N LEU A 132 -42.91 -16.47 -21.21
CA LEU A 132 -43.48 -16.01 -19.94
C LEU A 132 -42.52 -15.12 -19.15
N GLU A 133 -41.23 -15.44 -19.11
CA GLU A 133 -40.24 -14.58 -18.44
C GLU A 133 -40.15 -13.21 -19.13
N PHE A 134 -40.14 -13.15 -20.47
CA PHE A 134 -40.20 -11.90 -21.23
C PHE A 134 -41.46 -11.07 -20.91
N LEU A 135 -42.64 -11.69 -20.97
CA LEU A 135 -43.90 -10.98 -20.70
C LEU A 135 -43.96 -10.40 -19.29
N ARG A 136 -43.36 -11.06 -18.29
CA ARG A 136 -43.29 -10.55 -16.91
C ARG A 136 -42.48 -9.28 -16.79
N VAL A 137 -41.43 -9.13 -17.60
CA VAL A 137 -40.53 -7.97 -17.56
C VAL A 137 -40.88 -6.90 -18.59
N ALA A 138 -41.66 -7.25 -19.62
CA ALA A 138 -42.03 -6.35 -20.71
C ALA A 138 -42.62 -4.99 -20.24
N PRO A 139 -43.51 -4.92 -19.22
CA PRO A 139 -44.02 -3.63 -18.76
C PRO A 139 -42.95 -2.66 -18.27
N GLU A 140 -41.89 -3.17 -17.62
CA GLU A 140 -40.77 -2.34 -17.17
C GLU A 140 -39.87 -1.97 -18.35
N LEU A 141 -39.58 -2.91 -19.26
CA LEU A 141 -38.75 -2.66 -20.43
C LEU A 141 -39.36 -1.61 -21.38
N VAL A 142 -40.69 -1.59 -21.55
CA VAL A 142 -41.38 -0.57 -22.37
C VAL A 142 -41.14 0.84 -21.82
N GLY A 143 -40.99 0.97 -20.50
CA GLY A 143 -40.66 2.24 -19.85
C GLY A 143 -39.18 2.63 -19.93
N LEU A 144 -38.28 1.68 -20.17
CA LEU A 144 -36.82 1.91 -20.16
C LEU A 144 -36.22 2.20 -21.53
N MET A 145 -36.80 1.67 -22.61
CA MET A 145 -36.20 1.79 -23.94
C MET A 145 -37.24 1.94 -25.07
N PRO A 146 -36.87 2.60 -26.19
CA PRO A 146 -37.71 2.65 -27.38
C PRO A 146 -37.92 1.27 -28.00
N HIS A 147 -39.02 1.10 -28.73
CA HIS A 147 -39.34 -0.16 -29.41
C HIS A 147 -38.22 -0.69 -30.33
N GLU A 148 -37.56 0.17 -31.13
CA GLU A 148 -36.48 -0.27 -32.02
C GLU A 148 -35.30 -0.91 -31.26
N GLN A 149 -35.04 -0.44 -30.03
CA GLN A 149 -34.05 -1.01 -29.14
C GLN A 149 -34.57 -2.29 -28.47
N MET A 150 -35.86 -2.34 -28.11
CA MET A 150 -36.49 -3.53 -27.54
C MET A 150 -36.47 -4.73 -28.48
N VAL A 151 -36.71 -4.52 -29.79
CA VAL A 151 -36.63 -5.61 -30.78
C VAL A 151 -35.23 -6.22 -30.77
N LYS A 152 -34.19 -5.39 -30.86
CA LYS A 152 -32.80 -5.83 -30.77
C LYS A 152 -32.49 -6.51 -29.43
N TRP A 153 -33.14 -6.08 -28.34
CA TRP A 153 -33.00 -6.70 -27.01
C TRP A 153 -33.58 -8.12 -26.97
N VAL A 154 -34.76 -8.30 -27.56
CA VAL A 154 -35.42 -9.61 -27.70
C VAL A 154 -34.61 -10.52 -28.63
N ASP A 155 -34.05 -9.99 -29.71
CA ASP A 155 -33.14 -10.73 -30.61
C ASP A 155 -31.94 -11.34 -29.84
N HIS A 156 -31.38 -10.62 -28.86
CA HIS A 156 -30.30 -11.17 -28.04
C HIS A 156 -30.78 -12.30 -27.11
N GLY A 157 -31.99 -12.19 -26.56
CA GLY A 157 -32.62 -13.26 -25.79
C GLY A 157 -32.87 -14.52 -26.64
N LEU A 158 -33.28 -14.33 -27.90
CA LEU A 158 -33.43 -15.39 -28.90
C LEU A 158 -32.08 -16.02 -29.27
N GLU A 159 -31.02 -15.22 -29.51
CA GLU A 159 -29.67 -15.74 -29.76
C GLU A 159 -29.17 -16.61 -28.59
N LEU A 160 -29.44 -16.20 -27.34
CA LEU A 160 -29.10 -17.01 -26.15
C LEU A 160 -29.95 -18.29 -26.06
N SER A 161 -31.20 -18.24 -26.50
CA SER A 161 -32.11 -19.40 -26.54
C SER A 161 -31.60 -20.51 -27.46
N ASP A 162 -30.98 -20.14 -28.58
CA ASP A 162 -30.39 -21.07 -29.54
C ASP A 162 -29.23 -21.86 -28.92
N VAL A 163 -28.55 -21.29 -27.93
CA VAL A 163 -27.56 -21.99 -27.11
C VAL A 163 -28.25 -22.83 -26.04
N ASN A 164 -29.10 -22.19 -25.22
CA ASN A 164 -29.87 -22.84 -24.18
C ASN A 164 -31.06 -21.98 -23.70
N TYR A 165 -32.27 -22.55 -23.68
CA TYR A 165 -33.47 -21.84 -23.26
C TYR A 165 -33.45 -21.33 -21.80
N VAL A 166 -32.73 -22.00 -20.89
CA VAL A 166 -32.58 -21.55 -19.50
C VAL A 166 -31.78 -20.25 -19.43
N LEU A 167 -30.77 -20.09 -20.28
CA LEU A 167 -29.99 -18.85 -20.37
C LEU A 167 -30.85 -17.69 -20.88
N GLY A 168 -31.62 -17.91 -21.95
CA GLY A 168 -32.52 -16.88 -22.46
C GLY A 168 -33.60 -16.48 -21.45
N GLY A 169 -34.16 -17.44 -20.70
CA GLY A 169 -35.11 -17.17 -19.62
C GLY A 169 -34.49 -16.34 -18.48
N GLU A 170 -33.27 -16.67 -18.04
CA GLU A 170 -32.58 -15.91 -16.99
C GLU A 170 -32.18 -14.51 -17.49
N PHE A 171 -31.76 -14.39 -18.76
CA PHE A 171 -31.50 -13.10 -19.40
C PHE A 171 -32.72 -12.18 -19.35
N PHE A 172 -33.92 -12.67 -19.69
CA PHE A 172 -35.13 -11.86 -19.62
C PHE A 172 -35.47 -11.48 -18.18
N ARG A 173 -35.32 -12.39 -17.22
CA ARG A 173 -35.56 -12.10 -15.80
C ARG A 173 -34.70 -10.94 -15.28
N GLU A 174 -33.44 -10.90 -15.69
CA GLU A 174 -32.49 -9.86 -15.26
C GLU A 174 -32.48 -8.62 -16.18
N SER A 175 -33.18 -8.67 -17.33
CA SER A 175 -33.23 -7.61 -18.33
C SER A 175 -33.59 -6.22 -17.79
N PRO A 176 -34.58 -6.05 -16.88
CA PRO A 176 -34.88 -4.73 -16.34
C PRO A 176 -33.73 -4.09 -15.55
N LYS A 177 -32.90 -4.91 -14.87
CA LYS A 177 -31.75 -4.40 -14.12
C LYS A 177 -30.64 -3.97 -15.06
N ILE A 178 -30.30 -4.82 -16.05
CA ILE A 178 -29.23 -4.52 -17.00
C ILE A 178 -29.61 -3.37 -17.98
N ALA A 179 -30.88 -3.25 -18.36
CA ALA A 179 -31.38 -2.16 -19.21
C ALA A 179 -31.28 -0.77 -18.57
N LYS A 180 -31.23 -0.68 -17.23
CA LYS A 180 -31.03 0.61 -16.52
C LYS A 180 -29.59 1.10 -16.58
N ILE A 181 -28.63 0.21 -16.83
CA ILE A 181 -27.20 0.49 -16.66
C ILE A 181 -26.39 0.36 -17.95
N MET A 182 -26.95 -0.26 -18.99
CA MET A 182 -26.27 -0.61 -20.24
C MET A 182 -27.14 -0.35 -21.47
N GLU A 183 -26.51 0.14 -22.54
CA GLU A 183 -27.13 0.34 -23.85
C GLU A 183 -27.19 -0.96 -24.65
N VAL A 184 -28.13 -1.06 -25.59
CA VAL A 184 -28.34 -2.26 -26.42
C VAL A 184 -27.10 -2.63 -27.24
N GLU A 185 -26.28 -1.65 -27.63
CA GLU A 185 -25.07 -1.87 -28.42
C GLU A 185 -23.99 -2.66 -27.65
N ASP A 186 -23.95 -2.53 -26.32
CA ASP A 186 -22.98 -3.20 -25.47
C ASP A 186 -23.45 -4.58 -24.99
N LEU A 187 -24.73 -4.88 -25.18
CA LEU A 187 -25.38 -6.10 -24.73
C LEU A 187 -24.72 -7.37 -25.30
N ARG A 188 -24.26 -7.32 -26.56
CA ARG A 188 -23.51 -8.41 -27.20
C ARG A 188 -22.20 -8.71 -26.48
N SER A 189 -21.52 -7.69 -25.97
CA SER A 189 -20.27 -7.88 -25.22
C SER A 189 -20.53 -8.54 -23.86
N TRP A 190 -21.61 -8.14 -23.19
CA TRP A 190 -22.00 -8.70 -21.89
C TRP A 190 -22.50 -10.15 -21.99
N THR A 191 -23.41 -10.42 -22.92
CA THR A 191 -23.91 -11.78 -23.18
C THR A 191 -22.80 -12.71 -23.70
N GLY A 192 -21.93 -12.20 -24.57
CA GLY A 192 -20.76 -12.93 -25.05
C GLY A 192 -19.77 -13.30 -23.94
N LEU A 193 -19.52 -12.40 -22.97
CA LEU A 193 -18.74 -12.72 -21.77
C LEU A 193 -19.41 -13.85 -20.97
N GLY A 194 -20.71 -13.77 -20.72
CA GLY A 194 -21.44 -14.82 -20.01
C GLY A 194 -21.29 -16.19 -20.67
N LEU A 195 -21.34 -16.26 -22.01
CA LEU A 195 -21.17 -17.52 -22.76
C LEU A 195 -19.74 -18.09 -22.68
N LYS A 196 -18.71 -17.26 -22.50
CA LYS A 196 -17.32 -17.72 -22.29
C LYS A 196 -17.12 -18.43 -20.94
N LEU A 197 -18.04 -18.23 -19.98
CA LEU A 197 -18.01 -18.90 -18.67
C LEU A 197 -18.59 -20.32 -18.71
N VAL A 198 -19.14 -20.76 -19.84
CA VAL A 198 -19.69 -22.11 -19.98
C VAL A 198 -18.55 -23.12 -19.96
N THR A 199 -18.58 -24.03 -18.99
CA THR A 199 -17.57 -25.09 -18.85
C THR A 199 -18.16 -26.44 -19.23
N ILE A 200 -17.31 -27.46 -19.41
CA ILE A 200 -17.77 -28.83 -19.67
C ILE A 200 -17.75 -29.60 -18.35
N ASN A 201 -18.90 -30.14 -17.94
CA ASN A 201 -19.00 -30.94 -16.73
C ASN A 201 -18.35 -32.33 -16.87
N GLN A 202 -18.28 -33.07 -15.77
CA GLN A 202 -17.73 -34.44 -15.71
C GLN A 202 -18.42 -35.43 -16.67
N PHE A 203 -19.63 -35.13 -17.14
CA PHE A 203 -20.40 -35.95 -18.08
C PHE A 203 -20.22 -35.50 -19.54
N GLY A 204 -19.32 -34.57 -19.83
CA GLY A 204 -19.07 -34.07 -21.19
C GLY A 204 -20.15 -33.14 -21.73
N LYS A 205 -21.05 -32.64 -20.88
CA LYS A 205 -22.11 -31.69 -21.26
C LYS A 205 -21.74 -30.26 -20.82
N PRO A 206 -22.19 -29.22 -21.54
CA PRO A 206 -22.01 -27.85 -21.11
C PRO A 206 -22.74 -27.59 -19.78
N ASP A 207 -22.03 -26.93 -18.86
CA ASP A 207 -22.53 -26.45 -17.58
C ASP A 207 -22.67 -24.93 -17.64
N TYR A 208 -23.90 -24.48 -17.40
CA TYR A 208 -24.31 -23.08 -17.52
C TYR A 208 -24.38 -22.37 -16.17
N MET A 209 -24.05 -23.05 -15.06
CA MET A 209 -24.20 -22.49 -13.71
C MET A 209 -23.43 -21.18 -13.52
N ALA A 210 -22.17 -21.11 -13.99
CA ALA A 210 -21.36 -19.90 -13.91
C ALA A 210 -21.95 -18.74 -14.75
N THR A 211 -22.49 -19.02 -15.94
CA THR A 211 -23.18 -18.02 -16.78
C THR A 211 -24.47 -17.51 -16.13
N LEU A 212 -25.25 -18.40 -15.52
CA LEU A 212 -26.48 -18.02 -14.80
C LEU A 212 -26.17 -17.15 -13.59
N GLU A 213 -25.13 -17.50 -12.82
CA GLU A 213 -24.67 -16.67 -11.71
C GLU A 213 -24.17 -15.31 -12.19
N PHE A 214 -23.40 -15.27 -13.27
CA PHE A 214 -22.94 -14.04 -13.91
C PHE A 214 -24.11 -13.11 -14.29
N PHE A 215 -25.18 -13.63 -14.91
CA PHE A 215 -26.34 -12.80 -15.25
C PHE A 215 -27.05 -12.24 -14.02
N ARG A 216 -27.05 -12.96 -12.89
CA ARG A 216 -27.69 -12.52 -11.64
C ARG A 216 -26.88 -11.49 -10.86
N THR A 217 -25.55 -11.60 -10.85
CA THR A 217 -24.68 -10.77 -10.00
C THR A 217 -24.14 -9.54 -10.71
N THR A 218 -23.83 -9.64 -12.01
CA THR A 218 -23.17 -8.57 -12.78
C THR A 218 -23.98 -7.27 -12.86
N PRO A 219 -25.33 -7.28 -12.98
CA PRO A 219 -26.09 -6.02 -13.00
C PRO A 219 -25.85 -5.15 -11.76
N ALA A 220 -25.80 -5.76 -10.56
CA ALA A 220 -25.53 -5.03 -9.32
C ALA A 220 -24.09 -4.51 -9.27
N LEU A 221 -23.10 -5.33 -9.67
CA LEU A 221 -21.70 -4.93 -9.71
C LEU A 221 -21.45 -3.74 -10.67
N LEU A 222 -22.09 -3.77 -11.85
CA LEU A 222 -21.96 -2.69 -12.82
C LEU A 222 -22.69 -1.41 -12.38
N GLU A 223 -23.77 -1.53 -11.60
CA GLU A 223 -24.48 -0.38 -11.04
C GLU A 223 -23.59 0.45 -10.10
N GLU A 224 -22.72 -0.20 -9.32
CA GLU A 224 -21.75 0.45 -8.42
C GLU A 224 -20.66 1.27 -9.15
N ILE A 225 -20.45 1.01 -10.45
CA ILE A 225 -19.53 1.79 -11.28
C ILE A 225 -20.26 3.03 -11.80
N SER A 226 -19.80 4.22 -11.43
CA SER A 226 -20.52 5.48 -11.70
C SER A 226 -20.52 5.90 -13.18
N ALA A 227 -19.42 5.67 -13.91
CA ALA A 227 -19.28 6.11 -15.30
C ALA A 227 -19.73 5.04 -16.31
N ALA A 228 -20.67 5.39 -17.20
CA ALA A 228 -21.15 4.48 -18.26
C ALA A 228 -20.03 3.96 -19.17
N THR A 229 -19.05 4.80 -19.53
CA THR A 229 -17.89 4.37 -20.31
C THR A 229 -17.00 3.39 -19.54
N ALA A 230 -16.87 3.55 -18.22
CA ALA A 230 -16.12 2.61 -17.39
C ALA A 230 -16.82 1.25 -17.34
N ARG A 231 -18.15 1.20 -17.15
CA ARG A 231 -18.95 -0.05 -17.21
C ARG A 231 -18.69 -0.83 -18.50
N ARG A 232 -18.77 -0.15 -19.66
CA ARG A 232 -18.52 -0.75 -20.97
C ARG A 232 -17.12 -1.34 -21.09
N LEU A 233 -16.11 -0.58 -20.67
CA LEU A 233 -14.72 -1.03 -20.75
C LEU A 233 -14.42 -2.18 -19.78
N THR A 234 -15.02 -2.17 -18.58
CA THR A 234 -14.92 -3.28 -17.63
C THR A 234 -15.46 -4.58 -18.23
N VAL A 235 -16.64 -4.55 -18.86
CA VAL A 235 -17.22 -5.73 -19.52
C VAL A 235 -16.34 -6.20 -20.69
N ARG A 236 -15.85 -5.29 -21.53
CA ARG A 236 -14.95 -5.64 -22.64
C ARG A 236 -13.64 -6.26 -22.17
N MET A 237 -13.04 -5.69 -21.12
CA MET A 237 -11.81 -6.20 -20.52
C MET A 237 -12.03 -7.57 -19.90
N ALA A 238 -13.08 -7.77 -19.10
CA ALA A 238 -13.44 -9.09 -18.58
C ALA A 238 -13.71 -10.09 -19.72
N GLY A 239 -14.33 -9.63 -20.82
CA GLY A 239 -14.49 -10.38 -22.07
C GLY A 239 -13.16 -10.87 -22.67
N ALA A 240 -12.12 -10.05 -22.65
CA ALA A 240 -10.78 -10.41 -23.12
C ALA A 240 -10.08 -11.37 -22.16
N LEU A 241 -10.22 -11.16 -20.84
CA LEU A 241 -9.70 -12.08 -19.82
C LEU A 241 -10.30 -13.48 -19.96
N ALA A 242 -11.61 -13.56 -20.16
CA ALA A 242 -12.34 -14.82 -20.25
C ALA A 242 -11.96 -15.70 -21.46
N GLU A 243 -11.31 -15.15 -22.49
CA GLU A 243 -10.76 -15.95 -23.61
C GLU A 243 -9.60 -16.84 -23.16
N GLN A 244 -8.88 -16.42 -22.11
CA GLN A 244 -7.71 -17.12 -21.61
C GLN A 244 -8.03 -17.83 -20.29
N ASP A 245 -8.70 -17.15 -19.36
CA ASP A 245 -9.09 -17.65 -18.05
C ASP A 245 -10.48 -17.11 -17.64
N PRO A 246 -11.54 -17.91 -17.83
CA PRO A 246 -12.90 -17.55 -17.42
C PRO A 246 -13.04 -17.25 -15.92
N GLN A 247 -12.29 -17.96 -15.06
CA GLN A 247 -12.41 -17.79 -13.61
C GLN A 247 -11.79 -16.46 -13.18
N LEU A 248 -10.62 -16.13 -13.75
CA LEU A 248 -9.97 -14.84 -13.52
C LEU A 248 -10.83 -13.65 -13.96
N ALA A 249 -11.58 -13.80 -15.05
CA ALA A 249 -12.49 -12.77 -15.53
C ALA A 249 -13.61 -12.45 -14.52
N VAL A 250 -14.15 -13.48 -13.85
CA VAL A 250 -15.16 -13.32 -12.79
C VAL A 250 -14.55 -12.64 -11.56
N GLU A 251 -13.35 -13.04 -11.14
CA GLU A 251 -12.63 -12.41 -10.02
C GLU A 251 -12.39 -10.91 -10.28
N VAL A 252 -11.85 -10.57 -11.45
CA VAL A 252 -11.59 -9.17 -11.82
C VAL A 252 -12.89 -8.36 -11.90
N LEU A 253 -13.97 -8.93 -12.42
CA LEU A 253 -15.26 -8.26 -12.50
C LEU A 253 -15.85 -7.96 -11.11
N ALA A 254 -15.67 -8.87 -10.15
CA ALA A 254 -16.09 -8.68 -8.77
C ALA A 254 -15.24 -7.63 -8.03
N GLU A 255 -13.94 -7.53 -8.33
CA GLU A 255 -13.04 -6.53 -7.73
C GLU A 255 -13.18 -5.12 -8.37
N ALA A 256 -13.67 -5.04 -9.61
CA ALA A 256 -13.66 -3.81 -10.39
C ALA A 256 -14.36 -2.61 -9.72
N PRO A 257 -15.54 -2.73 -9.08
CA PRO A 257 -16.18 -1.58 -8.42
C PRO A 257 -15.31 -0.96 -7.32
N ALA A 258 -14.73 -1.79 -6.44
CA ALA A 258 -13.89 -1.35 -5.34
C ALA A 258 -12.58 -0.72 -5.82
N LEU A 259 -11.97 -1.26 -6.88
CA LEU A 259 -10.75 -0.69 -7.48
C LEU A 259 -11.03 0.65 -8.16
N LEU A 260 -12.12 0.75 -8.93
CA LEU A 260 -12.46 1.97 -9.66
C LEU A 260 -12.88 3.12 -8.74
N GLN A 261 -13.51 2.84 -7.60
CA GLN A 261 -13.85 3.87 -6.61
C GLN A 261 -12.62 4.60 -6.05
N GLN A 262 -11.46 3.94 -6.03
CA GLN A 262 -10.19 4.52 -5.57
C GLN A 262 -9.47 5.34 -6.66
N ILE A 263 -9.92 5.25 -7.91
CA ILE A 263 -9.30 5.90 -9.07
C ILE A 263 -10.08 7.17 -9.44
N PRO A 264 -9.40 8.31 -9.72
CA PRO A 264 -10.06 9.52 -10.22
C PRO A 264 -10.94 9.24 -11.44
N ILE A 265 -12.17 9.79 -11.46
CA ILE A 265 -13.18 9.52 -12.51
C ILE A 265 -12.63 9.78 -13.92
N ASP A 266 -11.82 10.81 -14.11
CA ASP A 266 -11.23 11.18 -15.41
C ASP A 266 -10.16 10.20 -15.93
N TRP A 267 -9.61 9.38 -15.03
CA TRP A 267 -8.60 8.36 -15.33
C TRP A 267 -9.23 7.01 -15.67
N GLN A 268 -10.38 6.68 -15.06
CA GLN A 268 -10.99 5.35 -15.17
C GLN A 268 -11.14 4.86 -16.63
N PRO A 269 -11.66 5.66 -17.60
CA PRO A 269 -11.80 5.18 -18.98
C PRO A 269 -10.45 4.88 -19.65
N ARG A 270 -9.43 5.72 -19.42
CA ARG A 270 -8.12 5.56 -20.05
C ARG A 270 -7.34 4.39 -19.43
N MET A 271 -7.43 4.25 -18.11
CA MET A 271 -6.84 3.15 -17.36
C MET A 271 -7.47 1.80 -17.75
N LEU A 272 -8.80 1.72 -17.89
CA LEU A 272 -9.46 0.50 -18.38
C LEU A 272 -9.15 0.20 -19.86
N GLN A 273 -8.94 1.22 -20.70
CA GLN A 273 -8.46 1.01 -22.08
C GLN A 273 -7.07 0.37 -22.10
N TYR A 274 -6.16 0.84 -21.24
CA TYR A 274 -4.83 0.24 -21.08
C TYR A 274 -4.92 -1.18 -20.50
N GLY A 275 -5.79 -1.40 -19.51
CA GLY A 275 -6.07 -2.73 -18.97
C GLY A 275 -6.59 -3.71 -20.02
N LEU A 276 -7.45 -3.25 -20.93
CA LEU A 276 -7.90 -4.04 -22.08
C LEU A 276 -6.75 -4.44 -23.01
N LEU A 277 -5.81 -3.52 -23.31
CA LEU A 277 -4.62 -3.84 -24.12
C LEU A 277 -3.73 -4.91 -23.47
N VAL A 278 -3.63 -4.91 -22.14
CA VAL A 278 -2.90 -5.95 -21.40
C VAL A 278 -3.69 -7.27 -21.42
N ALA A 279 -5.00 -7.21 -21.19
CA ALA A 279 -5.88 -8.39 -21.15
C ALA A 279 -5.94 -9.13 -22.50
N GLU A 280 -5.83 -8.41 -23.63
CA GLU A 280 -5.71 -9.02 -24.96
C GLU A 280 -4.42 -9.82 -25.16
N ARG A 281 -3.40 -9.60 -24.30
CA ARG A 281 -2.10 -10.28 -24.36
C ARG A 281 -1.97 -11.38 -23.32
N ASP A 282 -2.27 -11.06 -22.07
CA ASP A 282 -2.17 -12.01 -20.95
C ASP A 282 -3.12 -11.61 -19.80
N ALA A 283 -3.93 -12.57 -19.36
CA ALA A 283 -4.95 -12.33 -18.35
C ALA A 283 -4.38 -12.12 -16.94
N ILE A 284 -3.32 -12.84 -16.57
CA ILE A 284 -2.68 -12.74 -15.24
C ILE A 284 -1.97 -11.39 -15.11
N VAL A 285 -1.28 -10.95 -16.16
CA VAL A 285 -0.62 -9.63 -16.20
C VAL A 285 -1.65 -8.51 -16.09
N ALA A 286 -2.81 -8.64 -16.74
CA ALA A 286 -3.88 -7.64 -16.66
C ALA A 286 -4.49 -7.53 -15.25
N GLN A 287 -4.66 -8.64 -14.54
CA GLN A 287 -5.08 -8.61 -13.14
C GLN A 287 -4.03 -7.89 -12.26
N ALA A 288 -2.74 -8.21 -12.44
CA ALA A 288 -1.65 -7.54 -11.72
C ALA A 288 -1.65 -6.02 -11.96
N TYR A 289 -1.82 -5.62 -13.22
CA TYR A 289 -1.98 -4.21 -13.61
C TYR A 289 -3.16 -3.54 -12.90
N LEU A 290 -4.36 -4.13 -12.96
CA LEU A 290 -5.59 -3.58 -12.38
C LEU A 290 -5.48 -3.34 -10.87
N ARG A 291 -4.99 -4.35 -10.13
CA ARG A 291 -4.85 -4.27 -8.66
C ARG A 291 -3.88 -3.18 -8.21
N ARG A 292 -2.86 -2.86 -9.01
CA ARG A 292 -1.88 -1.81 -8.68
C ARG A 292 -2.24 -0.42 -9.19
N CYS A 293 -3.16 -0.29 -10.16
CA CYS A 293 -3.55 1.03 -10.69
C CYS A 293 -4.15 1.96 -9.66
N ALA A 294 -5.00 1.44 -8.75
CA ALA A 294 -5.60 2.24 -7.68
C ALA A 294 -4.53 2.82 -6.74
N SER A 295 -3.59 1.97 -6.29
CA SER A 295 -2.49 2.40 -5.42
C SER A 295 -1.56 3.40 -6.13
N LEU A 296 -1.27 3.18 -7.41
CA LEU A 296 -0.44 4.09 -8.22
C LEU A 296 -1.09 5.47 -8.41
N ALA A 297 -2.39 5.51 -8.69
CA ALA A 297 -3.12 6.78 -8.81
C ALA A 297 -3.09 7.57 -7.49
N GLY A 298 -3.22 6.89 -6.35
CA GLY A 298 -3.09 7.51 -5.03
C GLY A 298 -1.69 8.09 -4.77
N LEU A 299 -0.66 7.41 -5.25
CA LEU A 299 0.74 7.73 -4.96
C LEU A 299 1.34 8.77 -5.92
N ILE A 300 0.97 8.77 -7.20
CA ILE A 300 1.43 9.75 -8.20
C ILE A 300 0.62 11.06 -8.08
N GLY A 301 -0.63 10.99 -7.62
CA GLY A 301 -1.56 12.12 -7.53
C GLY A 301 -2.50 12.24 -8.73
N ALA A 302 -3.29 13.33 -8.77
CA ALA A 302 -4.39 13.49 -9.73
C ALA A 302 -4.18 14.61 -10.77
N ASP A 303 -3.01 15.23 -10.82
CA ASP A 303 -2.73 16.36 -11.72
C ASP A 303 -2.44 15.88 -13.16
N ASP A 304 -2.53 16.77 -14.16
CA ASP A 304 -2.25 16.42 -15.57
C ASP A 304 -0.86 15.83 -15.81
N ARG A 305 0.12 16.17 -14.96
CA ARG A 305 1.47 15.57 -14.99
C ARG A 305 1.48 14.13 -14.50
N ALA A 306 0.63 13.81 -13.52
CA ALA A 306 0.52 12.46 -12.95
C ALA A 306 0.04 11.45 -14.00
N TRP A 307 -0.84 11.86 -14.91
CA TRP A 307 -1.27 10.99 -16.00
C TRP A 307 -0.11 10.62 -16.95
N LYS A 308 0.71 11.60 -17.33
CA LYS A 308 1.87 11.36 -18.21
C LYS A 308 2.85 10.37 -17.58
N VAL A 309 3.07 10.52 -16.29
CA VAL A 309 3.91 9.64 -15.50
C VAL A 309 3.36 8.21 -15.47
N PHE A 310 2.05 8.05 -15.22
CA PHE A 310 1.38 6.75 -15.29
C PHE A 310 1.50 6.13 -16.69
N GLU A 311 1.37 6.95 -17.75
CA GLU A 311 1.50 6.50 -19.13
C GLU A 311 2.92 6.00 -19.45
N ASP A 312 3.96 6.67 -18.97
CA ASP A 312 5.36 6.27 -19.18
C ASP A 312 5.69 4.96 -18.41
N TRP A 313 5.17 4.80 -17.19
CA TRP A 313 5.21 3.54 -16.45
C TRP A 313 4.50 2.40 -17.21
N PHE A 314 3.29 2.66 -17.72
CA PHE A 314 2.53 1.67 -18.49
C PHE A 314 3.28 1.24 -19.76
N LYS A 315 3.84 2.19 -20.53
CA LYS A 315 4.63 1.90 -21.74
C LYS A 315 5.83 1.02 -21.42
N SER A 316 6.55 1.33 -20.35
CA SER A 316 7.69 0.52 -19.90
C SER A 316 7.24 -0.91 -19.56
N GLY A 317 6.12 -1.09 -18.86
CA GLY A 317 5.55 -2.40 -18.58
C GLY A 317 5.13 -3.17 -19.85
N MET A 318 4.57 -2.48 -20.83
CA MET A 318 4.22 -3.07 -22.13
C MET A 318 5.44 -3.47 -22.96
N GLU A 319 6.55 -2.73 -22.86
CA GLU A 319 7.83 -3.16 -23.46
C GLU A 319 8.33 -4.45 -22.83
N VAL A 320 8.23 -4.59 -21.49
CA VAL A 320 8.55 -5.84 -20.80
C VAL A 320 7.65 -6.99 -21.28
N LEU A 321 6.35 -6.75 -21.41
CA LEU A 321 5.37 -7.73 -21.86
C LEU A 321 5.65 -8.23 -23.28
N ALA A 322 6.24 -7.40 -24.15
CA ALA A 322 6.58 -7.79 -25.50
C ALA A 322 7.63 -8.91 -25.58
N TYR A 323 8.45 -9.10 -24.54
CA TYR A 323 9.48 -10.14 -24.52
C TYR A 323 9.38 -11.13 -23.35
N SER A 324 8.67 -10.81 -22.26
CA SER A 324 8.47 -11.70 -21.11
C SER A 324 7.15 -11.43 -20.38
N VAL A 325 6.24 -12.41 -20.42
CA VAL A 325 4.96 -12.37 -19.68
C VAL A 325 5.21 -12.34 -18.17
N GLU A 326 6.11 -13.20 -17.69
CA GLU A 326 6.47 -13.25 -16.27
C GLU A 326 7.15 -11.96 -15.80
N GLY A 327 7.98 -11.35 -16.66
CA GLY A 327 8.59 -10.05 -16.39
C GLY A 327 7.56 -8.93 -16.30
N ALA A 328 6.56 -8.92 -17.19
CA ALA A 328 5.51 -7.92 -17.14
C ALA A 328 4.61 -8.09 -15.92
N ARG A 329 4.29 -9.34 -15.54
CA ARG A 329 3.57 -9.63 -14.30
C ARG A 329 4.33 -9.08 -13.10
N ALA A 330 5.63 -9.37 -12.99
CA ALA A 330 6.47 -8.85 -11.91
C ALA A 330 6.54 -7.30 -11.95
N TYR A 331 6.65 -6.71 -13.13
CA TYR A 331 6.70 -5.25 -13.31
C TYR A 331 5.40 -4.59 -12.85
N PHE A 332 4.25 -5.05 -13.33
CA PHE A 332 2.95 -4.50 -12.99
C PHE A 332 2.55 -4.77 -11.54
N SER A 333 3.08 -5.84 -10.92
CA SER A 333 2.97 -6.09 -9.48
C SER A 333 3.87 -5.22 -8.60
N LEU A 334 4.73 -4.37 -9.21
CA LEU A 334 5.76 -3.56 -8.54
C LEU A 334 6.84 -4.38 -7.83
N GLU A 335 7.15 -5.59 -8.32
CA GLU A 335 8.19 -6.46 -7.76
C GLU A 335 9.58 -6.17 -8.37
N THR A 336 9.65 -5.48 -9.51
CA THR A 336 10.90 -5.23 -10.24
C THR A 336 11.53 -3.90 -9.90
N SER A 337 12.86 -3.85 -9.83
CA SER A 337 13.61 -2.60 -9.63
C SER A 337 13.28 -1.54 -10.69
N LYS A 338 13.11 -1.91 -11.97
CA LYS A 338 12.70 -0.94 -13.01
C LYS A 338 11.33 -0.33 -12.78
N ALA A 339 10.35 -1.10 -12.33
CA ALA A 339 9.02 -0.58 -12.01
C ALA A 339 9.08 0.45 -10.88
N LEU A 340 9.90 0.17 -9.86
CA LEU A 340 10.07 1.02 -8.69
C LEU A 340 10.85 2.29 -9.01
N VAL A 341 11.94 2.19 -9.78
CA VAL A 341 12.69 3.37 -10.25
C VAL A 341 11.82 4.28 -11.12
N ALA A 342 11.05 3.70 -12.05
CA ALA A 342 10.10 4.46 -12.85
C ALA A 342 9.07 5.20 -11.96
N LEU A 343 8.68 4.59 -10.82
CA LEU A 343 7.77 5.18 -9.84
C LEU A 343 8.43 6.21 -8.91
N GLU A 344 9.72 6.12 -8.65
CA GLU A 344 10.48 7.12 -7.88
C GLU A 344 10.76 8.38 -8.71
N GLU A 345 11.18 8.21 -9.97
CA GLU A 345 11.38 9.32 -10.91
C GLU A 345 10.09 10.08 -11.18
N ALA A 346 8.98 9.34 -11.20
CA ALA A 346 7.60 9.79 -11.28
C ALA A 346 7.14 10.66 -10.11
N GLN A 347 7.58 10.35 -8.89
CA GLN A 347 6.90 10.82 -7.67
C GLN A 347 7.24 12.25 -7.27
N ASN A 348 8.33 12.87 -7.71
CA ASN A 348 8.83 14.21 -7.30
C ASN A 348 8.90 14.49 -5.77
N GLY A 349 8.50 13.53 -4.94
CA GLY A 349 8.46 13.61 -3.49
C GLY A 349 9.79 13.20 -2.89
N VAL A 350 10.07 13.73 -1.71
CA VAL A 350 11.24 13.33 -0.93
C VAL A 350 10.76 12.47 0.23
N PRO A 351 11.12 11.18 0.30
CA PRO A 351 10.85 10.35 1.47
C PRO A 351 11.74 10.78 2.63
N LEU A 352 11.20 10.82 3.85
CA LEU A 352 11.93 11.26 5.05
C LEU A 352 13.22 10.48 5.24
N ARG A 353 13.18 9.15 5.10
CA ARG A 353 14.35 8.27 5.26
C ARG A 353 15.58 8.67 4.42
N GLN A 354 15.40 9.29 3.24
CA GLN A 354 16.51 9.77 2.40
C GLN A 354 17.31 10.88 3.07
N VAL A 355 16.59 11.71 3.82
CA VAL A 355 17.09 12.96 4.37
C VAL A 355 17.12 12.93 5.90
N ALA A 356 16.57 11.90 6.55
CA ALA A 356 16.38 11.80 8.00
C ALA A 356 17.70 11.94 8.76
N ARG A 357 18.77 11.27 8.31
CA ARG A 357 20.10 11.40 8.92
C ARG A 357 20.63 12.83 8.78
N SER A 358 20.53 13.42 7.59
CA SER A 358 20.99 14.79 7.34
C SER A 358 20.18 15.81 8.14
N LEU A 359 18.87 15.64 8.22
CA LEU A 359 17.97 16.48 9.01
C LEU A 359 18.20 16.31 10.52
N THR A 360 18.46 15.10 10.98
CA THR A 360 18.81 14.81 12.38
C THR A 360 20.11 15.51 12.77
N LEU A 361 21.16 15.36 11.95
CA LEU A 361 22.43 16.06 12.18
C LEU A 361 22.26 17.58 12.12
N PHE A 362 21.44 18.07 11.19
CA PHE A 362 21.09 19.48 11.09
C PHE A 362 20.36 19.99 12.34
N ALA A 363 19.34 19.28 12.82
CA ALA A 363 18.59 19.63 14.03
C ALA A 363 19.50 19.62 15.27
N GLN A 364 20.35 18.59 15.43
CA GLN A 364 21.31 18.50 16.53
C GLN A 364 22.34 19.64 16.48
N ALA A 365 22.81 20.01 15.29
CA ALA A 365 23.73 21.13 15.12
C ALA A 365 23.08 22.48 15.44
N LEU A 366 21.79 22.63 15.15
CA LEU A 366 21.03 23.86 15.42
C LEU A 366 20.72 23.98 16.92
N CYS A 367 20.02 23.00 17.52
CA CYS A 367 19.59 23.12 18.92
C CYS A 367 20.62 22.71 19.98
N GLY A 368 21.75 22.11 19.59
CA GLY A 368 22.78 21.61 20.51
C GLY A 368 22.35 20.45 21.42
N LYS A 369 21.12 19.92 21.25
CA LYS A 369 20.54 18.81 22.01
C LYS A 369 20.56 17.52 21.17
N ALA A 370 20.58 16.36 21.84
CA ALA A 370 20.51 15.06 21.19
C ALA A 370 19.06 14.76 20.73
N VAL A 371 18.71 15.25 19.54
CA VAL A 371 17.38 15.12 18.93
C VAL A 371 17.41 14.13 17.76
N ARG A 372 16.32 13.43 17.49
CA ARG A 372 16.10 12.56 16.33
C ARG A 372 14.97 13.10 15.46
N VAL A 373 15.02 12.83 14.16
CA VAL A 373 13.92 13.15 13.23
C VAL A 373 13.28 11.85 12.77
N GLU A 374 11.99 11.68 13.07
CA GLU A 374 11.23 10.45 12.83
C GLU A 374 9.90 10.74 12.09
N PRO A 375 9.28 9.75 11.42
CA PRO A 375 7.99 9.95 10.75
C PRO A 375 6.86 10.15 11.77
N LEU A 376 5.85 10.96 11.41
CA LEU A 376 4.63 11.11 12.20
C LEU A 376 3.93 9.75 12.42
N PRO A 377 3.52 9.40 13.65
CA PRO A 377 2.77 8.16 13.94
C PRO A 377 1.38 8.15 13.28
N ASP A 378 0.91 6.96 12.86
CA ASP A 378 -0.39 6.79 12.19
C ASP A 378 -1.59 7.26 13.03
N GLU A 379 -1.51 7.22 14.36
CA GLU A 379 -2.57 7.68 15.28
C GLU A 379 -2.72 9.21 15.35
N ALA A 380 -1.73 9.98 14.88
CA ALA A 380 -1.78 11.44 14.81
C ALA A 380 -2.53 11.95 13.56
N ALA A 381 -2.98 11.05 12.68
CA ALA A 381 -4.01 11.34 11.68
C ALA A 381 -5.38 11.19 12.36
N GLU A 382 -5.90 12.28 12.93
CA GLU A 382 -7.14 12.25 13.73
C GLU A 382 -8.31 11.51 13.04
N PRO A 383 -9.12 10.76 13.82
CA PRO A 383 -10.29 10.06 13.29
C PRO A 383 -11.37 11.05 12.84
N HIS A 384 -11.89 10.78 11.64
CA HIS A 384 -13.00 11.49 11.03
C HIS A 384 -14.28 11.40 11.87
N THR A 385 -14.55 12.42 12.69
CA THR A 385 -15.88 12.65 13.25
C THR A 385 -16.54 13.87 12.61
N SER A 386 -17.65 13.60 11.93
CA SER A 386 -18.64 14.54 11.37
C SER A 386 -18.17 15.50 10.25
N GLY A 387 -18.43 15.07 9.02
CA GLY A 387 -19.29 15.87 8.13
C GLY A 387 -18.80 17.22 7.61
N GLN A 388 -17.49 17.52 7.59
CA GLN A 388 -16.97 18.62 6.76
C GLN A 388 -15.58 18.28 6.20
N LYS A 389 -15.47 18.42 4.87
CA LYS A 389 -14.27 18.15 4.08
C LYS A 389 -13.17 19.16 4.44
N ALA A 390 -12.15 18.73 5.16
CA ALA A 390 -10.80 19.27 5.05
C ALA A 390 -9.79 18.12 5.23
N LYS A 391 -9.02 17.85 4.17
CA LYS A 391 -7.78 17.08 4.26
C LYS A 391 -6.80 17.90 5.10
N THR A 392 -6.84 17.79 6.44
CA THR A 392 -5.87 18.50 7.29
C THR A 392 -4.51 17.84 7.07
N ARG A 393 -3.65 18.49 6.27
CA ARG A 393 -2.31 18.00 5.91
C ARG A 393 -1.43 18.03 7.16
N ALA A 394 -0.85 16.89 7.55
CA ALA A 394 -0.13 16.70 8.80
C ALA A 394 1.01 17.71 9.04
N ARG A 395 1.08 18.29 10.25
CA ARG A 395 2.10 19.27 10.71
C ARG A 395 3.26 18.55 11.42
N ALA A 396 4.44 19.19 11.47
CA ALA A 396 5.53 18.69 12.31
C ALA A 396 5.16 18.81 13.79
N THR A 397 5.66 17.92 14.64
CA THR A 397 5.46 17.98 16.10
C THR A 397 6.71 17.53 16.83
N VAL A 398 6.79 17.80 18.13
CA VAL A 398 7.90 17.36 18.99
C VAL A 398 7.38 16.41 20.06
N SER A 399 8.16 15.38 20.38
CA SER A 399 7.85 14.43 21.45
C SER A 399 7.79 15.11 22.83
N PRO A 400 7.02 14.56 23.80
CA PRO A 400 6.94 15.14 25.15
C PRO A 400 8.28 15.26 25.88
N ASP A 401 9.26 14.42 25.55
CA ASP A 401 10.61 14.46 26.12
C ASP A 401 11.58 15.41 25.40
N GLY A 402 11.12 16.07 24.33
CA GLY A 402 11.92 17.01 23.53
C GLY A 402 13.05 16.35 22.74
N ARG A 403 13.05 15.02 22.59
CA ARG A 403 14.13 14.26 21.94
C ARG A 403 13.82 13.83 20.51
N THR A 404 12.58 13.91 20.07
CA THR A 404 12.17 13.49 18.73
C THR A 404 11.33 14.57 18.06
N ILE A 405 11.73 14.99 16.87
CA ILE A 405 10.94 15.83 15.97
C ILE A 405 10.26 14.91 14.96
N PHE A 406 8.92 14.91 14.94
CA PHE A 406 8.12 14.16 14.01
C PHE A 406 7.78 15.01 12.78
N VAL A 407 8.00 14.47 11.59
CA VAL A 407 7.68 15.14 10.32
C VAL A 407 6.97 14.18 9.35
N PRO A 408 6.33 14.67 8.27
CA PRO A 408 5.66 13.79 7.32
C PRO A 408 6.59 12.71 6.73
N PRO A 409 6.13 11.46 6.56
CA PRO A 409 6.95 10.37 6.03
C PRO A 409 7.39 10.61 4.57
N VAL A 410 6.61 11.36 3.80
CA VAL A 410 6.96 11.81 2.43
C VAL A 410 6.55 13.27 2.22
N MET A 411 7.47 14.09 1.70
CA MET A 411 7.23 15.49 1.34
C MET A 411 6.89 15.62 -0.14
N ARG A 412 5.65 16.05 -0.44
CA ARG A 412 5.12 16.26 -1.80
C ARG A 412 4.43 17.64 -1.96
N ARG A 413 4.89 18.66 -1.22
CA ARG A 413 4.22 19.98 -1.18
C ARG A 413 4.61 20.90 -2.32
N GLU A 414 5.82 20.74 -2.82
CA GLU A 414 6.42 21.56 -3.87
C GLU A 414 6.49 20.81 -5.20
N ALA A 415 6.55 21.56 -6.30
CA ALA A 415 6.56 21.01 -7.66
C ALA A 415 7.86 20.30 -8.07
N ASP A 416 8.93 20.49 -7.29
CA ASP A 416 10.27 19.95 -7.56
C ASP A 416 10.84 19.24 -6.32
N ARG A 417 11.64 18.21 -6.56
CA ARG A 417 12.25 17.38 -5.51
C ARG A 417 13.17 18.19 -4.60
N GLU A 418 13.96 19.11 -5.16
CA GLU A 418 14.88 19.93 -4.37
C GLU A 418 14.09 20.95 -3.52
N ALA A 419 12.99 21.48 -4.03
CA ALA A 419 12.07 22.30 -3.24
C ALA A 419 11.41 21.51 -2.10
N ASN A 420 10.99 20.26 -2.35
CA ASN A 420 10.49 19.36 -1.29
C ASN A 420 11.56 19.05 -0.23
N ARG A 421 12.83 18.91 -0.62
CA ARG A 421 13.94 18.74 0.33
C ARG A 421 14.11 19.98 1.22
N ARG A 422 14.02 21.18 0.64
CA ARG A 422 14.12 22.44 1.40
C ARG A 422 12.94 22.64 2.34
N ALA A 423 11.73 22.21 1.95
CA ALA A 423 10.57 22.23 2.82
C ALA A 423 10.77 21.41 4.11
N TYR A 424 11.42 20.25 4.04
CA TYR A 424 11.82 19.50 5.24
C TYR A 424 12.80 20.27 6.12
N VAL A 425 13.80 20.92 5.51
CA VAL A 425 14.80 21.71 6.26
C VAL A 425 14.11 22.83 7.02
N VAL A 426 13.17 23.54 6.40
CA VAL A 426 12.41 24.61 7.07
C VAL A 426 11.57 24.08 8.23
N MET A 427 10.84 22.98 8.02
CA MET A 427 10.02 22.37 9.08
C MET A 427 10.88 21.93 10.28
N VAL A 428 12.00 21.26 10.01
CA VAL A 428 12.91 20.79 11.06
C VAL A 428 13.62 21.96 11.74
N ALA A 429 14.03 23.00 10.99
CA ALA A 429 14.64 24.20 11.57
C ALA A 429 13.69 24.94 12.51
N HIS A 430 12.40 25.01 12.14
CA HIS A 430 11.37 25.64 12.95
C HIS A 430 11.20 24.91 14.29
N GLU A 431 11.01 23.59 14.27
CA GLU A 431 10.85 22.79 15.49
C GLU A 431 12.11 22.73 16.34
N ALA A 432 13.29 22.62 15.71
CA ALA A 432 14.56 22.71 16.41
C ALA A 432 14.78 24.10 17.03
N GLY A 433 14.28 25.16 16.40
CA GLY A 433 14.29 26.52 16.93
C GLY A 433 13.47 26.66 18.22
N HIS A 434 12.30 26.02 18.31
CA HIS A 434 11.53 25.98 19.57
C HIS A 434 12.30 25.29 20.71
N LEU A 435 13.05 24.22 20.39
CA LEU A 435 13.90 23.51 21.35
C LEU A 435 15.13 24.32 21.78
N GLU A 436 15.74 25.06 20.85
CA GLU A 436 16.91 25.91 21.07
C GLU A 436 16.57 27.16 21.88
N PHE A 437 15.47 27.84 21.51
CA PHE A 437 15.09 29.13 22.09
C PHE A 437 14.15 29.01 23.30
N GLY A 438 14.09 27.83 23.91
CA GLY A 438 13.49 27.60 25.23
C GLY A 438 11.96 27.58 25.28
N THR A 439 11.27 27.29 24.17
CA THR A 439 9.80 27.15 24.15
C THR A 439 9.34 26.00 25.07
N TYR A 440 10.04 24.86 25.02
CA TYR A 440 9.72 23.67 25.80
C TYR A 440 10.37 23.64 27.20
N ASP A 441 11.31 24.55 27.48
CA ASP A 441 12.00 24.68 28.77
C ASP A 441 11.29 25.71 29.70
N LEU A 442 10.01 26.01 29.44
CA LEU A 442 9.22 27.00 30.17
C LEU A 442 8.92 26.57 31.61
N ASP A 443 9.33 27.39 32.59
CA ASP A 443 8.95 27.23 34.00
C ASP A 443 7.68 28.04 34.33
N LEU A 444 6.54 27.34 34.49
CA LEU A 444 5.26 27.97 34.84
C LEU A 444 5.25 28.57 36.25
N ALA A 445 6.18 28.19 37.14
CA ALA A 445 6.28 28.77 38.48
C ALA A 445 6.60 30.28 38.44
N GLU A 446 7.34 30.73 37.42
CA GLU A 446 7.69 32.15 37.22
C GLU A 446 6.50 33.02 36.77
N LEU A 447 5.37 32.40 36.43
CA LEU A 447 4.15 33.07 35.97
C LEU A 447 3.07 33.18 37.05
N GLY A 448 3.39 32.89 38.32
CA GLY A 448 2.42 32.88 39.41
C GLY A 448 1.55 34.15 39.50
N GLU A 449 2.15 35.34 39.38
CA GLU A 449 1.41 36.61 39.40
C GLU A 449 0.45 36.76 38.21
N LEU A 450 0.86 36.31 37.02
CA LEU A 450 0.01 36.35 35.81
C LEU A 450 -1.16 35.37 35.96
N VAL A 451 -0.90 34.17 36.46
CA VAL A 451 -1.91 33.13 36.71
C VAL A 451 -2.98 33.64 37.68
N GLU A 452 -2.57 34.25 38.79
CA GLU A 452 -3.49 34.88 39.76
C GLU A 452 -4.30 36.02 39.12
N THR A 453 -3.65 36.88 38.34
CA THR A 453 -4.28 38.01 37.65
C THR A 453 -5.36 37.56 36.67
N VAL A 454 -5.05 36.58 35.81
CA VAL A 454 -5.98 36.04 34.80
C VAL A 454 -7.18 35.38 35.47
N ALA A 455 -6.95 34.56 36.51
CA ALA A 455 -8.05 33.90 37.20
C ALA A 455 -8.92 34.85 38.01
N ALA A 456 -8.35 35.91 38.59
CA ALA A 456 -9.13 36.97 39.22
C ALA A 456 -9.98 37.71 38.19
N ARG A 457 -9.40 38.05 37.02
CA ARG A 457 -10.10 38.75 35.92
C ARG A 457 -11.31 37.99 35.41
N TYR A 458 -11.21 36.66 35.26
CA TYR A 458 -12.28 35.82 34.72
C TYR A 458 -13.04 34.99 35.75
N GLY A 459 -12.89 35.27 37.06
CA GLY A 459 -13.65 34.60 38.12
C GLY A 459 -13.34 33.10 38.29
N ARG A 460 -12.13 32.66 37.91
CA ARG A 460 -11.65 31.26 37.98
C ARG A 460 -10.74 30.99 39.18
N SER A 461 -10.66 31.89 40.16
CA SER A 461 -9.77 31.77 41.34
C SER A 461 -9.99 30.49 42.15
N SER A 462 -11.19 29.91 42.14
CA SER A 462 -11.49 28.62 42.80
C SER A 462 -10.83 27.41 42.12
N ARG A 463 -10.42 27.54 40.84
CA ARG A 463 -9.73 26.49 40.06
C ARG A 463 -8.25 26.43 40.43
N ILE A 464 -7.60 27.59 40.59
CA ILE A 464 -6.21 27.71 41.07
C ILE A 464 -6.08 27.21 42.51
N ALA A 465 -7.05 27.52 43.37
CA ALA A 465 -7.03 27.08 44.77
C ALA A 465 -7.06 25.55 44.94
N LYS A 466 -7.41 24.78 43.89
CA LYS A 466 -7.41 23.32 43.88
C LYS A 466 -6.13 22.72 43.28
N SER A 467 -5.47 23.41 42.35
CA SER A 467 -4.19 23.00 41.74
C SER A 467 -3.56 24.18 40.98
N THR A 468 -2.28 24.46 41.22
CA THR A 468 -1.50 25.34 40.34
C THR A 468 -1.39 24.71 38.95
N PRO A 469 -1.54 25.47 37.84
CA PRO A 469 -1.43 24.91 36.50
C PRO A 469 -0.06 24.25 36.29
N HIS A 470 -0.07 22.99 35.86
CA HIS A 470 1.16 22.20 35.64
C HIS A 470 1.55 22.18 34.17
N THR A 471 0.61 22.51 33.28
CA THR A 471 0.82 22.58 31.83
C THR A 471 0.33 23.91 31.27
N LEU A 472 0.79 24.24 30.07
CA LEU A 472 0.32 25.43 29.36
C LEU A 472 -1.17 25.31 28.98
N ALA A 473 -1.66 24.08 28.72
CA ALA A 473 -3.07 23.79 28.54
C ALA A 473 -3.91 24.17 29.78
N ASP A 474 -3.43 23.88 30.99
CA ASP A 474 -4.10 24.27 32.25
C ASP A 474 -4.21 25.79 32.37
N PHE A 475 -3.17 26.51 31.97
CA PHE A 475 -3.16 27.98 31.96
C PHE A 475 -4.18 28.54 30.96
N PHE A 476 -4.22 28.01 29.73
CA PHE A 476 -5.19 28.43 28.72
C PHE A 476 -6.64 28.16 29.12
N ALA A 477 -6.89 27.12 29.92
CA ALA A 477 -8.21 26.82 30.47
C ALA A 477 -8.75 27.86 31.49
N LEU A 478 -7.93 28.83 31.91
CA LEU A 478 -8.36 29.97 32.73
C LEU A 478 -9.05 31.07 31.91
N TYR A 479 -8.84 31.13 30.59
CA TYR A 479 -9.44 32.12 29.71
C TYR A 479 -10.87 31.74 29.31
N PRO A 480 -11.74 32.72 28.97
CA PRO A 480 -13.09 32.45 28.48
C PRO A 480 -13.11 31.63 27.18
N GLN A 481 -12.13 31.84 26.29
CA GLN A 481 -11.98 31.14 25.02
C GLN A 481 -10.58 30.51 24.92
N PRO A 482 -10.39 29.26 25.39
CA PRO A 482 -9.10 28.58 25.39
C PRO A 482 -8.49 28.38 23.99
N GLY A 483 -9.32 28.23 22.96
CA GLY A 483 -8.86 28.10 21.57
C GLY A 483 -8.20 29.38 21.04
N VAL A 484 -8.76 30.55 21.36
CA VAL A 484 -8.25 31.85 20.91
C VAL A 484 -6.90 32.17 21.54
N ILE A 485 -6.75 31.95 22.85
CA ILE A 485 -5.46 32.20 23.53
C ILE A 485 -4.37 31.22 23.07
N ARG A 486 -4.75 29.98 22.72
CA ARG A 486 -3.84 28.98 22.15
C ARG A 486 -3.33 29.39 20.77
N ASP A 487 -4.18 29.95 19.92
CA ASP A 487 -3.76 30.41 18.60
C ASP A 487 -2.93 31.69 18.69
N LEU A 488 -3.23 32.61 19.63
CA LEU A 488 -2.36 33.76 19.91
C LEU A 488 -0.97 33.34 20.39
N TRP A 489 -0.89 32.34 21.28
CA TRP A 489 0.37 31.74 21.68
C TRP A 489 1.13 31.22 20.47
N THR A 490 0.46 30.42 19.63
CA THR A 490 1.08 29.82 18.45
C THR A 490 1.63 30.88 17.50
N ILE A 491 0.82 31.89 17.16
CA ILE A 491 1.22 32.99 16.27
C ILE A 491 2.43 33.77 16.80
N LEU A 492 2.40 34.16 18.08
CA LEU A 492 3.43 35.05 18.64
C LEU A 492 4.71 34.31 19.03
N GLU A 493 4.60 33.06 19.48
CA GLU A 493 5.77 32.24 19.77
C GLU A 493 6.48 31.81 18.48
N ASP A 494 5.76 31.43 17.43
CA ASP A 494 6.34 31.19 16.11
C ASP A 494 7.04 32.44 15.58
N ALA A 495 6.42 33.62 15.75
CA ALA A 495 7.03 34.89 15.34
C ALA A 495 8.35 35.19 16.08
N ARG A 496 8.42 34.87 17.38
CA ARG A 496 9.65 35.00 18.17
C ARG A 496 10.73 34.03 17.66
N VAL A 497 10.39 32.76 17.47
CA VAL A 497 11.32 31.72 17.02
C VAL A 497 11.83 32.02 15.62
N GLU A 498 10.96 32.38 14.67
CA GLU A 498 11.38 32.75 13.32
C GLU A 498 12.26 34.00 13.30
N ALA A 499 11.96 35.01 14.13
CA ALA A 499 12.80 36.21 14.24
C ALA A 499 14.22 35.85 14.72
N ARG A 500 14.34 34.96 15.71
CA ARG A 500 15.63 34.46 16.20
C ARG A 500 16.34 33.57 15.18
N LEU A 501 15.64 32.65 14.53
CA LEU A 501 16.21 31.84 13.44
C LEU A 501 16.77 32.73 12.33
N ARG A 502 16.04 33.79 11.95
CA ARG A 502 16.52 34.77 10.95
C ARG A 502 17.73 35.56 11.45
N ALA A 503 17.79 35.90 12.73
CA ALA A 503 18.90 36.66 13.31
C ALA A 503 20.18 35.81 13.41
N GLU A 504 20.09 34.64 14.04
CA GLU A 504 21.23 33.76 14.33
C GLU A 504 21.69 32.92 13.14
N TYR A 505 20.76 32.54 12.25
CA TYR A 505 21.04 31.70 11.08
C TYR A 505 20.65 32.39 9.76
N PRO A 506 21.45 33.36 9.28
CA PRO A 506 21.15 34.10 8.04
C PRO A 506 20.94 33.24 6.79
N GLY A 507 21.51 32.03 6.76
CA GLY A 507 21.34 31.06 5.67
C GLY A 507 19.91 30.50 5.54
N LEU A 508 19.09 30.57 6.60
CA LEU A 508 17.70 30.09 6.58
C LEU A 508 16.70 31.15 6.12
N ARG A 509 17.11 32.43 6.00
CA ARG A 509 16.20 33.54 5.67
C ARG A 509 15.45 33.33 4.36
N ALA A 510 16.18 32.97 3.29
CA ALA A 510 15.59 32.78 1.97
C ALA A 510 14.57 31.63 1.94
N GLU A 511 14.85 30.55 2.68
CA GLU A 511 13.95 29.39 2.74
C GLU A 511 12.71 29.67 3.60
N LEU A 512 12.87 30.39 4.72
CA LEU A 512 11.75 30.86 5.55
C LEU A 512 10.84 31.82 4.77
N ASP A 513 11.42 32.75 4.00
CA ASP A 513 10.65 33.69 3.18
C ASP A 513 9.92 32.97 2.04
N ALA A 514 10.56 31.96 1.43
CA ALA A 514 9.92 31.12 0.41
C ALA A 514 8.76 30.31 0.99
N ALA A 515 8.93 29.69 2.16
CA ALA A 515 7.88 28.93 2.85
C ALA A 515 6.69 29.81 3.27
N ALA A 516 6.97 30.99 3.84
CA ALA A 516 5.93 31.96 4.19
C ALA A 516 5.16 32.45 2.95
N LYS A 517 5.85 32.68 1.83
CA LYS A 517 5.20 33.05 0.56
C LYS A 517 4.38 31.91 -0.04
N ALA A 518 4.83 30.66 0.05
CA ALA A 518 4.08 29.50 -0.42
C ALA A 518 2.78 29.28 0.37
N ALA A 519 2.81 29.55 1.69
CA ALA A 519 1.65 29.47 2.57
C ALA A 519 0.52 30.47 2.22
N LEU A 520 0.80 31.55 1.48
CA LEU A 520 -0.21 32.52 1.03
C LEU A 520 -1.20 31.97 -0.01
N SER A 521 -0.91 30.84 -0.64
CA SER A 521 -1.68 30.35 -1.80
C SER A 521 -2.98 29.61 -1.46
N LEU A 522 -3.44 29.60 -0.20
CA LEU A 522 -4.53 28.72 0.24
C LEU A 522 -5.69 29.36 1.02
N ARG A 523 -5.89 30.69 1.00
CA ARG A 523 -7.09 31.27 1.62
C ARG A 523 -7.95 32.11 0.69
N SER A 524 -9.18 31.63 0.44
CA SER A 524 -10.29 32.53 0.15
C SER A 524 -10.83 33.04 1.48
N LEU A 525 -10.62 34.33 1.80
CA LEU A 525 -11.15 35.02 2.99
C LEU A 525 -12.70 35.13 3.01
N THR A 526 -13.43 34.31 2.24
CA THR A 526 -14.79 34.63 1.80
C THR A 526 -15.92 33.88 2.50
N HIS A 527 -15.67 32.97 3.45
CA HIS A 527 -16.78 32.22 4.07
C HIS A 527 -16.61 31.96 5.58
N GLY A 528 -17.64 32.34 6.35
CA GLY A 528 -18.01 31.72 7.63
C GLY A 528 -17.24 32.08 8.90
N MET A 529 -16.16 32.85 8.82
CA MET A 529 -15.33 33.16 9.99
C MET A 529 -15.93 34.23 10.91
N SER A 530 -15.77 34.04 12.22
CA SER A 530 -16.04 35.07 13.22
C SER A 530 -15.03 36.22 13.15
N VAL A 531 -15.40 37.39 13.68
CA VAL A 531 -14.53 38.58 13.70
C VAL A 531 -13.23 38.31 14.48
N ARG A 532 -13.27 37.48 15.53
CA ARG A 532 -12.08 37.07 16.30
C ARG A 532 -11.12 36.23 15.43
N GLU A 533 -11.63 35.25 14.71
CA GLU A 533 -10.81 34.40 13.83
C GLU A 533 -10.22 35.19 12.66
N LEU A 534 -10.93 36.21 12.14
CA LEU A 534 -10.38 37.12 11.13
C LEU A 534 -9.22 37.97 11.66
N VAL A 535 -9.31 38.46 12.90
CA VAL A 535 -8.22 39.20 13.56
C VAL A 535 -7.00 38.29 13.77
N LEU A 536 -7.20 37.06 14.23
CA LEU A 536 -6.11 36.09 14.43
C LEU A 536 -5.41 35.72 13.12
N ASP A 537 -6.15 35.49 12.03
CA ASP A 537 -5.53 35.21 10.73
C ASP A 537 -4.78 36.42 10.16
N ALA A 538 -5.32 37.63 10.33
CA ALA A 538 -4.62 38.85 9.95
C ALA A 538 -3.34 39.07 10.79
N LEU A 539 -3.35 38.71 12.07
CA LEU A 539 -2.15 38.71 12.92
C LEU A 539 -1.13 37.66 12.48
N LEU A 540 -1.56 36.46 12.08
CA LEU A 540 -0.68 35.43 11.52
C LEU A 540 0.01 35.92 10.24
N LEU A 541 -0.74 36.54 9.32
CA LEU A 541 -0.18 37.12 8.10
C LEU A 541 0.83 38.24 8.40
N THR A 542 0.48 39.14 9.31
CA THR A 542 1.30 40.29 9.68
C THR A 542 2.60 39.86 10.38
N SER A 543 2.51 38.89 11.29
CA SER A 543 3.67 38.36 12.03
C SER A 543 4.69 37.64 11.14
N SER A 544 4.23 37.08 10.03
CA SER A 544 5.07 36.38 9.05
C SER A 544 5.84 37.32 8.11
N GLY A 545 5.64 38.64 8.22
CA GLY A 545 6.31 39.66 7.41
C GLY A 545 5.63 39.96 6.06
N LEU A 546 4.40 39.46 5.86
CA LEU A 546 3.66 39.60 4.60
C LEU A 546 2.72 40.81 4.70
N SER A 547 3.22 41.98 4.31
CA SER A 547 2.55 43.28 4.54
C SER A 547 1.52 43.65 3.46
N ASP A 548 1.47 42.92 2.34
CA ASP A 548 0.69 43.27 1.13
C ASP A 548 -0.70 42.61 1.07
N VAL A 549 -1.15 41.93 2.13
CA VAL A 549 -2.45 41.24 2.14
C VAL A 549 -3.57 42.22 2.52
N MET A 550 -4.66 42.24 1.74
CA MET A 550 -5.82 43.10 2.02
C MET A 550 -6.55 42.63 3.28
N ILE A 551 -6.33 43.34 4.39
CA ILE A 551 -7.10 43.20 5.62
C ILE A 551 -8.36 44.09 5.48
N PRO A 552 -9.57 43.60 5.77
CA PRO A 552 -10.77 44.43 5.76
C PRO A 552 -10.64 45.65 6.69
N ASP A 553 -10.98 46.84 6.20
CA ASP A 553 -10.88 48.11 6.93
C ASP A 553 -11.53 48.04 8.34
N ALA A 554 -12.61 47.29 8.47
CA ALA A 554 -13.37 47.11 9.72
C ALA A 554 -12.58 46.46 10.87
N ILE A 555 -11.54 45.67 10.58
CA ILE A 555 -10.69 45.03 11.60
C ILE A 555 -9.23 45.53 11.56
N GLN A 556 -8.88 46.36 10.57
CA GLN A 556 -7.51 46.82 10.36
C GLN A 556 -6.95 47.58 11.57
N GLU A 557 -7.76 48.44 12.20
CA GLU A 557 -7.36 49.14 13.43
C GLU A 557 -7.11 48.16 14.59
N ALA A 558 -8.00 47.18 14.78
CA ALA A 558 -7.86 46.17 15.83
C ALA A 558 -6.61 45.31 15.63
N VAL A 559 -6.34 44.88 14.39
CA VAL A 559 -5.12 44.12 14.04
C VAL A 559 -3.87 44.96 14.25
N THR A 560 -3.89 46.22 13.84
CA THR A 560 -2.75 47.15 13.99
C THR A 560 -2.41 47.36 15.46
N GLU A 561 -3.42 47.57 16.32
CA GLU A 561 -3.22 47.73 17.76
C GLU A 561 -2.72 46.43 18.41
N CYS A 562 -3.36 45.29 18.10
CA CYS A 562 -2.93 44.00 18.63
C CYS A 562 -1.50 43.66 18.20
N TRP A 563 -1.14 43.91 16.94
CA TRP A 563 0.22 43.72 16.45
C TRP A 563 1.20 44.71 17.05
N SER A 564 0.80 45.95 17.35
CA SER A 564 1.70 46.92 18.01
C SER A 564 2.17 46.44 19.39
N LEU A 565 1.29 45.73 20.13
CA LEU A 565 1.62 45.07 21.39
C LEU A 565 2.44 43.79 21.16
N GLY A 566 1.97 42.94 20.24
CA GLY A 566 2.60 41.68 19.90
C GLY A 566 4.01 41.81 19.29
N ARG A 567 4.30 42.88 18.55
CA ARG A 567 5.60 43.11 17.87
C ARG A 567 6.79 43.11 18.82
N SER A 568 6.55 43.37 20.11
CA SER A 568 7.59 43.29 21.14
C SER A 568 8.25 41.91 21.23
N VAL A 569 7.56 40.82 20.83
CA VAL A 569 8.13 39.45 20.83
C VAL A 569 9.30 39.26 19.89
N LEU A 570 9.49 40.15 18.91
CA LEU A 570 10.57 40.06 17.92
C LEU A 570 11.94 40.51 18.49
N ALA A 571 11.98 41.03 19.71
CA ALA A 571 13.23 41.46 20.34
C ALA A 571 14.04 40.28 20.87
N GLU A 572 15.37 40.32 20.69
CA GLU A 572 16.28 39.19 20.98
C GLU A 572 16.21 38.71 22.44
N GLN A 573 15.99 39.61 23.40
CA GLN A 573 15.96 39.31 24.84
C GLN A 573 14.65 38.68 25.35
N VAL A 574 13.61 38.54 24.52
CA VAL A 574 12.27 38.08 24.97
C VAL A 574 12.26 36.57 25.17
N THR A 575 11.82 36.11 26.34
CA THR A 575 11.67 34.69 26.67
C THR A 575 10.28 34.15 26.33
N ALA A 576 10.11 32.83 26.28
CA ALA A 576 8.80 32.19 26.13
C ALA A 576 7.81 32.60 27.24
N ALA A 577 8.29 32.82 28.48
CA ALA A 577 7.48 33.34 29.57
C ALA A 577 7.01 34.78 29.34
N ASP A 578 7.83 35.61 28.70
CA ASP A 578 7.45 36.97 28.32
C ASP A 578 6.40 36.99 27.20
N VAL A 579 6.48 36.05 26.25
CA VAL A 579 5.44 35.85 25.23
C VAL A 579 4.09 35.59 25.90
N LEU A 580 4.04 34.80 26.98
CA LEU A 580 2.79 34.55 27.72
C LEU A 580 2.19 35.81 28.36
N ARG A 581 3.04 36.74 28.83
CA ARG A 581 2.59 38.05 29.33
C ARG A 581 2.08 38.93 28.20
N ILE A 582 2.72 38.87 27.04
CA ILE A 582 2.34 39.65 25.85
C ILE A 582 1.03 39.13 25.25
N ILE A 583 0.82 37.81 25.16
CA ILE A 583 -0.42 37.24 24.62
C ILE A 583 -1.62 37.60 25.50
N ASP A 584 -1.45 37.71 26.83
CA ASP A 584 -2.51 38.18 27.74
C ASP A 584 -2.92 39.62 27.38
N GLN A 585 -1.95 40.52 27.19
CA GLN A 585 -2.21 41.92 26.81
C GLN A 585 -2.90 42.00 25.44
N VAL A 586 -2.46 41.19 24.49
CA VAL A 586 -3.06 41.11 23.15
C VAL A 586 -4.48 40.57 23.22
N TYR A 587 -4.71 39.51 24.01
CA TYR A 587 -6.04 38.92 24.22
C TYR A 587 -7.01 39.95 24.83
N VAL A 588 -6.60 40.64 25.89
CA VAL A 588 -7.41 41.69 26.54
C VAL A 588 -7.73 42.80 25.57
N ARG A 589 -6.72 43.32 24.84
CA ARG A 589 -6.94 44.42 23.90
C ARG A 589 -7.85 44.02 22.74
N MET A 590 -7.70 42.81 22.23
CA MET A 590 -8.59 42.28 21.21
C MET A 590 -10.03 42.22 21.72
N ASP A 591 -10.25 41.72 22.94
CA ASP A 591 -11.58 41.61 23.53
C ASP A 591 -12.21 42.98 23.84
N GLU A 592 -11.42 43.95 24.35
CA GLU A 592 -11.86 45.34 24.56
C GLU A 592 -12.35 45.98 23.26
N ARG A 593 -11.61 45.80 22.16
CA ARG A 593 -11.94 46.42 20.87
C ARG A 593 -13.16 45.78 20.21
N LEU A 594 -13.24 44.46 20.27
CA LEU A 594 -14.38 43.72 19.72
C LEU A 594 -15.65 43.92 20.54
N SER A 595 -15.53 44.20 21.84
CA SER A 595 -16.65 44.57 22.72
C SER A 595 -17.07 46.04 22.55
N ALA A 596 -16.12 46.96 22.35
CA ALA A 596 -16.39 48.39 22.13
C ALA A 596 -17.08 48.67 20.78
N ALA A 597 -16.85 47.84 19.76
CA ALA A 597 -17.52 47.93 18.47
C ALA A 597 -19.03 47.55 18.52
N ALA A 598 -19.50 46.94 19.61
CA ALA A 598 -20.89 46.50 19.78
C ALA A 598 -21.86 47.58 20.30
N LEU A 599 -21.39 48.81 20.58
CA LEU A 599 -22.23 49.91 21.04
C LEU A 599 -21.99 51.20 20.24
N PRO A 600 -23.03 51.69 19.54
CA PRO A 600 -23.29 53.13 19.61
C PRO A 600 -24.76 53.48 19.90
N SER A 601 -24.89 54.47 20.79
CA SER A 601 -25.98 55.45 20.98
C SER A 601 -27.31 55.04 21.63
N SER A 602 -27.45 55.51 22.86
CA SER A 602 -28.69 55.83 23.59
C SER A 602 -29.54 56.85 22.83
N GLU A 603 -30.86 56.59 22.71
CA GLU A 603 -31.94 57.54 23.00
C GLU A 603 -33.29 56.78 23.04
N ALA A 604 -33.99 56.82 24.18
CA ALA A 604 -35.40 56.43 24.28
C ALA A 604 -36.26 57.64 23.84
N PRO A 605 -37.41 57.48 23.14
CA PRO A 605 -38.65 57.12 23.86
C PRO A 605 -39.71 56.29 23.08
N GLU A 606 -40.55 55.62 23.89
CA GLU A 606 -42.00 55.33 23.76
C GLU A 606 -42.66 54.75 22.48
N ASN A 607 -43.46 53.70 22.75
CA ASN A 607 -44.74 53.32 22.09
C ASN A 607 -44.70 52.66 20.71
N ARG A 608 -44.91 51.34 20.65
CA ARG A 608 -46.18 50.71 20.17
C ARG A 608 -46.06 49.19 20.04
N SER A 609 -47.19 48.58 20.33
CA SER A 609 -47.56 47.17 20.21
C SER A 609 -47.51 46.59 18.79
N GLN A 610 -47.42 45.26 18.78
CA GLN A 610 -47.96 44.30 17.81
C GLN A 610 -47.22 44.03 16.47
N GLU A 611 -47.00 42.71 16.31
CA GLU A 611 -47.22 41.89 15.11
C GLU A 611 -46.13 41.76 14.03
N ASN A 612 -45.61 40.52 13.98
CA ASN A 612 -45.32 39.66 12.82
C ASN A 612 -44.82 40.29 11.51
N SER A 613 -43.64 39.85 11.07
CA SER A 613 -43.45 39.29 9.72
C SER A 613 -42.06 38.66 9.52
N THR A 614 -42.07 37.51 8.86
CA THR A 614 -41.01 36.96 7.99
C THR A 614 -40.64 37.96 6.90
N GLU A 615 -39.34 38.22 6.67
CA GLU A 615 -38.65 38.06 5.37
C GLU A 615 -37.20 38.56 5.39
N GLN A 616 -36.38 37.82 4.64
CA GLN A 616 -35.05 38.07 4.08
C GLN A 616 -34.56 39.52 3.95
N MET A 617 -33.32 39.78 4.42
CA MET A 617 -32.13 40.22 3.65
C MET A 617 -31.15 41.03 4.50
N ALA A 618 -29.86 40.77 4.27
CA ALA A 618 -28.71 41.62 4.59
C ALA A 618 -28.53 42.03 6.08
N GLY A 619 -27.90 41.15 6.86
CA GLY A 619 -27.35 41.49 8.17
C GLY A 619 -25.82 41.41 8.14
N GLY A 620 -25.15 42.54 8.31
CA GLY A 620 -23.71 42.58 8.61
C GLY A 620 -23.37 41.80 9.89
N PRO A 621 -22.08 41.55 10.16
CA PRO A 621 -21.67 40.64 11.23
C PRO A 621 -22.21 41.14 12.57
N GLN A 622 -23.20 40.41 13.11
CA GLN A 622 -23.73 40.66 14.44
C GLN A 622 -22.71 40.14 15.46
N ALA A 623 -22.32 41.02 16.38
CA ALA A 623 -21.55 40.66 17.57
C ALA A 623 -22.46 39.83 18.49
N SER A 624 -22.27 38.51 18.50
CA SER A 624 -22.89 37.62 19.47
C SER A 624 -21.81 37.03 20.37
N GLU A 625 -21.80 37.49 21.62
CA GLU A 625 -21.27 36.76 22.76
C GLU A 625 -22.00 35.41 22.86
N VAL A 626 -21.27 34.38 23.29
CA VAL A 626 -21.74 33.00 23.59
C VAL A 626 -21.86 32.05 22.37
N LEU A 627 -20.72 31.57 21.86
CA LEU A 627 -20.59 30.25 21.22
C LEU A 627 -19.18 29.70 21.50
N THR A 628 -18.98 29.01 22.62
CA THR A 628 -17.73 28.23 22.89
C THR A 628 -17.61 26.98 22.02
N GLU A 629 -18.67 26.58 21.30
CA GLU A 629 -18.73 25.34 20.53
C GLU A 629 -18.47 25.50 19.02
N THR A 630 -18.08 26.69 18.54
CA THR A 630 -17.98 26.97 17.09
C THR A 630 -16.66 27.65 16.68
N TYR A 631 -15.60 27.53 17.49
CA TYR A 631 -14.27 28.05 17.16
C TYR A 631 -13.50 27.06 16.28
N GLN A 632 -12.99 27.53 15.13
CA GLN A 632 -12.10 26.73 14.28
C GLN A 632 -10.63 27.17 14.47
N PRO A 633 -9.74 26.27 14.95
CA PRO A 633 -8.32 26.57 15.12
C PRO A 633 -7.62 26.95 13.80
N ILE A 634 -6.56 27.75 13.91
CA ILE A 634 -5.74 28.13 12.76
C ILE A 634 -4.68 27.06 12.47
N ASP A 635 -5.02 26.13 11.56
CA ASP A 635 -4.17 24.99 11.18
C ASP A 635 -3.60 25.03 9.76
N ASN A 636 -3.80 26.14 9.04
CA ASN A 636 -3.53 26.23 7.61
C ASN A 636 -2.05 26.47 7.24
N TRP A 637 -1.16 26.64 8.22
CA TRP A 637 0.25 27.02 8.00
C TRP A 637 1.21 25.85 8.24
N HIS A 638 1.22 24.93 7.28
CA HIS A 638 1.77 23.59 7.46
C HIS A 638 3.29 23.49 7.64
N TYR A 639 4.08 24.54 7.36
CA TYR A 639 5.53 24.52 7.59
C TYR A 639 5.90 24.82 9.05
N ARG A 640 4.99 25.45 9.79
CA ARG A 640 5.10 25.65 11.23
C ARG A 640 4.52 24.43 11.93
N GLY A 641 5.28 23.81 12.82
CA GLY A 641 4.78 22.65 13.56
C GLY A 641 3.61 22.98 14.47
N GLY A 642 2.96 21.94 14.96
CA GLY A 642 1.95 22.05 16.00
C GLY A 642 2.63 22.02 17.37
N MET A 643 2.60 23.15 18.09
CA MET A 643 2.96 23.18 19.50
C MET A 643 1.84 22.54 20.32
N GLN A 644 2.15 21.48 21.07
CA GLN A 644 1.18 20.80 21.93
C GLN A 644 1.26 21.38 23.36
N PRO A 645 0.29 22.22 23.79
CA PRO A 645 0.37 22.92 25.08
C PRO A 645 0.26 21.99 26.29
N GLU A 646 -0.25 20.78 26.09
CA GLU A 646 -0.37 19.71 27.09
C GLU A 646 1.00 19.29 27.64
N PHE A 647 2.08 19.43 26.86
CA PHE A 647 3.42 18.95 27.22
C PHE A 647 4.35 20.06 27.73
N ILE A 648 3.96 21.32 27.56
CA ILE A 648 4.80 22.48 27.91
C ILE A 648 4.57 22.82 29.38
N GLY A 649 5.63 22.74 30.20
CA GLY A 649 5.61 23.06 31.64
C GLY A 649 5.51 21.85 32.58
N ALA A 650 5.25 20.64 32.06
CA ALA A 650 5.25 19.42 32.84
C ALA A 650 6.70 19.03 33.21
N GLY A 651 7.12 19.33 34.44
CA GLY A 651 8.48 18.98 34.92
C GLY A 651 8.84 17.53 34.61
N GLY A 652 10.07 17.28 34.12
CA GLY A 652 10.53 16.04 33.49
C GLY A 652 10.50 14.74 34.31
N GLN A 653 9.72 14.65 35.39
CA GLN A 653 9.54 13.47 36.23
C GLN A 653 8.32 12.60 35.88
N GLN A 654 7.33 13.10 35.11
CA GLN A 654 6.17 12.29 34.69
C GLN A 654 6.37 11.49 33.38
N ALA A 655 7.43 11.75 32.62
CA ALA A 655 7.66 11.12 31.31
C ALA A 655 8.00 9.62 31.35
N ASN A 656 8.27 9.05 32.54
CA ASN A 656 8.73 7.65 32.67
C ASN A 656 7.64 6.67 33.19
N GLU A 657 6.44 7.16 33.54
CA GLU A 657 5.34 6.32 34.03
C GLU A 657 4.23 6.13 32.99
N SER A 658 4.11 6.98 31.98
CA SER A 658 3.10 6.89 30.92
C SER A 658 3.47 5.96 29.75
N SER A 659 4.68 5.41 29.72
CA SER A 659 5.13 4.44 28.72
C SER A 659 4.86 2.97 29.10
N LYS A 660 4.08 2.72 30.17
CA LYS A 660 3.52 1.39 30.48
C LYS A 660 2.01 1.44 30.64
N GLY A 661 1.32 1.21 29.52
CA GLY A 661 -0.04 0.66 29.49
C GLY A 661 -1.16 1.70 29.47
N ALA A 662 -1.55 2.12 28.26
CA ALA A 662 -2.89 2.65 27.99
C ALA A 662 -3.68 1.60 27.19
N GLN A 663 -4.10 0.52 27.85
CA GLN A 663 -5.30 -0.21 27.46
C GLN A 663 -6.47 0.54 28.11
N LEU A 664 -7.07 1.49 27.39
CA LEU A 664 -8.31 2.13 27.80
C LEU A 664 -9.49 1.26 27.38
N VAL A 665 -9.96 0.45 28.33
CA VAL A 665 -11.32 -0.09 28.33
C VAL A 665 -12.27 1.06 28.69
N PRO A 666 -13.30 1.38 27.89
CA PRO A 666 -14.26 2.40 28.26
C PRO A 666 -15.09 1.94 29.47
N GLN A 667 -15.04 2.71 30.57
CA GLN A 667 -15.95 2.57 31.70
C GLN A 667 -17.20 3.41 31.41
N GLU A 668 -18.33 2.72 31.22
CA GLU A 668 -19.67 3.32 31.22
C GLU A 668 -20.12 3.58 32.66
N ASP A 669 -20.60 4.80 32.92
CA ASP A 669 -21.24 5.21 34.16
C ASP A 669 -22.61 4.53 34.33
N GLU A 670 -22.82 3.90 35.49
CA GLU A 670 -24.08 3.31 35.92
C GLU A 670 -25.13 4.38 36.26
N ALA A 671 -26.32 4.26 35.67
CA ALA A 671 -27.57 4.77 36.23
C ALA A 671 -28.63 3.65 36.28
N GLY A 672 -28.62 2.93 37.42
CA GLY A 672 -29.71 2.21 38.11
C GLY A 672 -30.89 1.57 37.34
N GLY A 673 -31.12 0.28 37.59
CA GLY A 673 -32.42 -0.33 37.30
C GLY A 673 -32.61 -1.85 37.50
N ARG A 674 -32.66 -2.29 38.77
CA ARG A 674 -33.44 -3.43 39.32
C ARG A 674 -33.22 -4.89 38.85
N GLU A 675 -32.92 -5.67 39.90
CA GLU A 675 -33.51 -6.97 40.30
C GLU A 675 -33.10 -8.29 39.63
N ALA A 676 -32.34 -9.04 40.44
CA ALA A 676 -32.59 -10.42 40.89
C ALA A 676 -32.35 -11.59 39.92
N GLY A 677 -31.41 -12.46 40.29
CA GLY A 677 -31.40 -13.83 39.77
C GLY A 677 -30.12 -14.63 39.92
N THR A 678 -29.89 -15.17 41.12
CA THR A 678 -29.24 -16.47 41.40
C THR A 678 -27.76 -16.71 41.05
N ALA A 679 -27.00 -16.92 42.11
CA ALA A 679 -25.69 -17.55 42.15
C ALA A 679 -25.72 -19.02 41.68
N SER A 680 -24.61 -19.50 41.11
CA SER A 680 -24.01 -20.78 41.52
C SER A 680 -22.53 -20.86 41.15
N ARG A 681 -21.86 -21.76 41.87
CA ARG A 681 -20.42 -21.87 42.10
C ARG A 681 -19.77 -22.92 41.17
N ARG A 682 -18.46 -22.69 40.95
CA ARG A 682 -17.34 -23.67 40.96
C ARG A 682 -17.06 -24.56 39.73
N SER A 683 -15.81 -24.39 39.29
CA SER A 683 -14.75 -25.40 39.17
C SER A 683 -14.46 -26.00 37.79
N ALA A 684 -13.20 -25.77 37.40
CA ALA A 684 -12.30 -26.61 36.64
C ALA A 684 -12.74 -28.06 36.44
N ASP A 685 -12.89 -28.46 35.18
CA ASP A 685 -12.10 -29.53 34.54
C ASP A 685 -12.32 -29.45 33.01
N GLY A 686 -11.31 -29.79 32.19
CA GLY A 686 -11.51 -29.86 30.74
C GLY A 686 -10.36 -29.43 29.83
N ARG A 687 -9.09 -29.64 30.21
CA ARG A 687 -8.07 -29.91 29.18
C ARG A 687 -8.39 -31.29 28.63
N LEU A 688 -8.90 -31.35 27.40
CA LEU A 688 -8.86 -32.48 26.44
C LEU A 688 -9.92 -32.23 25.35
N ARG A 689 -9.67 -31.28 24.44
CA ARG A 689 -10.41 -31.14 23.16
C ARG A 689 -9.80 -30.16 22.17
N GLU A 690 -8.47 -30.15 22.04
CA GLU A 690 -7.76 -29.28 21.07
C GLU A 690 -6.75 -30.04 20.19
N VAL A 691 -6.94 -31.35 19.99
CA VAL A 691 -6.07 -32.17 19.10
C VAL A 691 -6.87 -32.82 17.96
N ALA A 692 -8.03 -32.28 17.61
CA ALA A 692 -8.89 -32.85 16.54
C ALA A 692 -9.49 -31.80 15.60
N ARG A 693 -8.79 -30.67 15.39
CA ARG A 693 -9.16 -29.65 14.38
C ARG A 693 -8.00 -29.21 13.47
N ALA A 694 -6.85 -29.88 13.53
CA ALA A 694 -5.66 -29.49 12.76
C ALA A 694 -5.48 -30.24 11.42
N GLU A 695 -6.51 -30.91 10.89
CA GLU A 695 -6.40 -31.72 9.66
C GLU A 695 -7.38 -31.35 8.53
N GLN A 696 -8.00 -30.16 8.55
CA GLN A 696 -8.92 -29.73 7.47
C GLN A 696 -8.62 -28.37 6.80
N ASP A 697 -7.55 -27.67 7.17
CA ASP A 697 -7.17 -26.38 6.54
C ASP A 697 -5.98 -26.53 5.57
N LEU A 698 -6.13 -27.37 4.53
CA LEU A 698 -5.14 -27.55 3.45
C LEU A 698 -5.64 -27.11 2.07
N SER A 699 -6.73 -26.33 1.98
CA SER A 699 -7.19 -25.70 0.73
C SER A 699 -7.47 -24.21 0.94
N GLY A 700 -6.40 -23.42 0.94
CA GLY A 700 -6.50 -21.96 1.09
C GLY A 700 -5.13 -21.31 1.13
N ARG A 701 -4.38 -21.36 0.03
CA ARG A 701 -3.21 -20.48 -0.15
C ARG A 701 -3.72 -19.06 -0.34
N GLN A 702 -3.88 -18.31 0.76
CA GLN A 702 -4.01 -16.86 0.71
C GLN A 702 -2.65 -16.26 0.32
N ALA A 703 -2.67 -15.38 -0.69
CA ALA A 703 -1.56 -14.51 -1.03
C ALA A 703 -1.16 -13.66 0.21
N ALA A 704 0.11 -13.29 0.29
CA ALA A 704 0.64 -12.43 1.33
C ALA A 704 -0.21 -11.14 1.48
N PRO A 705 -0.32 -10.56 2.69
CA PRO A 705 -1.10 -9.34 2.89
C PRO A 705 -0.59 -8.22 1.97
N ASP A 706 -1.54 -7.57 1.31
CA ASP A 706 -1.31 -6.48 0.37
C ASP A 706 -0.70 -5.29 1.13
N ARG A 707 0.62 -5.11 1.03
CA ARG A 707 1.31 -3.94 1.60
C ARG A 707 0.93 -2.71 0.80
N SER A 708 0.70 -1.59 1.49
CA SER A 708 0.37 -0.34 0.81
C SER A 708 1.54 0.11 -0.08
N ALA A 709 1.27 0.77 -1.21
CA ALA A 709 2.33 1.27 -2.08
C ALA A 709 3.23 2.30 -1.36
N ASP A 710 2.68 3.03 -0.38
CA ASP A 710 3.46 3.89 0.50
C ASP A 710 4.37 3.09 1.46
N GLU A 711 4.01 1.87 1.89
CA GLU A 711 4.91 0.96 2.63
C GLU A 711 5.99 0.35 1.74
N LEU A 712 5.65 -0.07 0.51
CA LEU A 712 6.64 -0.59 -0.46
C LEU A 712 7.68 0.47 -0.81
N VAL A 713 7.21 1.71 -1.04
CA VAL A 713 8.10 2.85 -1.24
C VAL A 713 8.77 3.25 0.08
N ALA A 714 8.11 3.23 1.25
CA ALA A 714 8.71 3.44 2.59
C ALA A 714 9.96 2.56 2.77
N LEU A 715 9.83 1.35 2.27
CA LEU A 715 10.82 0.29 2.24
C LEU A 715 11.65 0.35 0.95
N GLU A 716 12.21 1.47 0.46
CA GLU A 716 13.01 1.41 -0.80
C GLU A 716 14.30 2.24 -0.91
N ASP A 717 14.63 3.14 0.03
CA ASP A 717 15.84 4.00 -0.12
C ASP A 717 17.22 3.41 0.22
N GLN A 718 17.39 2.11 0.16
CA GLN A 718 18.71 1.52 0.43
C GLN A 718 19.61 1.44 -0.81
N ARG A 719 19.59 2.41 -1.73
CA ARG A 719 20.52 2.42 -2.88
C ARG A 719 21.21 3.78 -3.16
N ARG A 720 22.15 4.14 -2.28
CA ARG A 720 23.55 4.50 -2.62
C ARG A 720 24.46 3.96 -1.50
N PRO A 721 25.58 3.29 -1.79
CA PRO A 721 26.27 2.47 -0.81
C PRO A 721 27.05 3.33 0.18
N ARG A 722 26.49 3.50 1.36
CA ARG A 722 27.23 3.67 2.60
C ARG A 722 26.44 2.96 3.70
N TRP A 723 26.48 1.63 3.66
CA TRP A 723 25.75 0.78 4.60
C TRP A 723 26.55 0.65 5.90
N GLU A 724 25.99 1.22 6.97
CA GLU A 724 26.27 0.84 8.35
C GLU A 724 25.16 -0.16 8.74
N PRO A 725 25.48 -1.34 9.31
CA PRO A 725 24.47 -2.30 9.75
C PRO A 725 23.71 -1.72 10.96
N GLY A 726 22.46 -1.32 10.74
CA GLY A 726 21.49 -1.04 11.82
C GLY A 726 20.52 -2.23 11.93
N PRO A 727 20.28 -2.79 13.13
CA PRO A 727 19.36 -3.90 13.31
C PRO A 727 17.91 -3.40 13.39
N ASP A 728 17.07 -3.75 12.42
CA ASP A 728 15.63 -3.86 12.64
C ASP A 728 15.36 -5.29 13.11
N GLU A 729 14.65 -5.44 14.24
CA GLU A 729 14.23 -6.70 14.89
C GLU A 729 15.14 -7.93 14.67
N ALA A 730 16.04 -8.18 15.63
CA ALA A 730 16.70 -9.48 15.81
C ALA A 730 17.38 -10.11 14.57
N GLY A 731 18.28 -9.36 13.90
CA GLY A 731 19.23 -9.93 12.94
C GLY A 731 18.64 -10.32 11.58
N THR A 732 17.60 -9.64 11.10
CA THR A 732 17.03 -9.89 9.75
C THR A 732 17.46 -8.84 8.72
N TYR A 733 17.72 -9.26 7.48
CA TYR A 733 18.22 -8.44 6.38
C TYR A 733 17.50 -8.76 5.08
N GLN A 734 17.14 -7.77 4.27
CA GLN A 734 16.50 -7.97 2.96
C GLN A 734 17.50 -7.77 1.83
N TYR A 735 17.45 -8.65 0.83
CA TYR A 735 18.29 -8.58 -0.38
C TYR A 735 17.46 -8.70 -1.64
N ASP A 736 17.93 -8.01 -2.68
CA ASP A 736 17.40 -8.13 -4.04
C ASP A 736 17.88 -9.44 -4.67
N GLU A 737 17.01 -10.05 -5.49
CA GLU A 737 17.32 -11.28 -6.22
C GLU A 737 17.30 -11.00 -7.72
N TRP A 738 18.33 -11.45 -8.44
CA TRP A 738 18.39 -11.30 -9.88
C TRP A 738 17.58 -12.40 -10.56
N ASP A 739 16.65 -12.00 -11.42
CA ASP A 739 15.85 -12.93 -12.20
C ASP A 739 16.27 -12.85 -13.68
N GLY A 740 16.85 -13.95 -14.17
CA GLY A 740 17.37 -14.06 -15.53
C GLY A 740 16.30 -14.03 -16.62
N MET A 741 15.05 -14.39 -16.30
CA MET A 741 13.93 -14.37 -17.25
C MET A 741 13.40 -12.96 -17.48
N ILE A 742 13.35 -12.16 -16.41
CA ILE A 742 12.88 -10.77 -16.47
C ILE A 742 14.02 -9.79 -16.81
N ARG A 743 15.28 -10.25 -16.70
CA ARG A 743 16.51 -9.44 -16.87
C ARG A 743 16.49 -8.18 -16.01
N ASP A 744 16.05 -8.36 -14.78
CA ASP A 744 15.98 -7.32 -13.76
C ASP A 744 16.05 -7.93 -12.36
N TYR A 745 16.24 -7.08 -11.37
CA TYR A 745 16.20 -7.47 -9.97
C TYR A 745 14.76 -7.47 -9.45
N ARG A 746 14.38 -8.54 -8.76
CA ARG A 746 13.26 -8.56 -7.82
C ARG A 746 13.68 -7.84 -6.54
N ALA A 747 13.01 -6.75 -6.22
CA ALA A 747 13.37 -5.91 -5.08
C ALA A 747 12.98 -6.57 -3.75
N ARG A 748 13.87 -6.54 -2.76
CA ARG A 748 13.66 -7.02 -1.38
C ARG A 748 13.06 -8.43 -1.29
N TRP A 749 13.43 -9.25 -2.25
CA TRP A 749 12.79 -10.53 -2.48
C TRP A 749 13.22 -11.59 -1.46
N CYS A 750 14.47 -11.52 -1.00
CA CYS A 750 15.04 -12.48 -0.07
C CYS A 750 15.17 -11.87 1.34
N LEU A 751 14.72 -12.59 2.37
CA LEU A 751 14.94 -12.26 3.77
C LEU A 751 16.00 -13.19 4.36
N VAL A 752 17.15 -12.64 4.70
CA VAL A 752 18.27 -13.31 5.38
C VAL A 752 18.14 -13.12 6.88
N ARG A 753 18.14 -14.22 7.64
CA ARG A 753 18.14 -14.21 9.11
C ARG A 753 19.51 -14.59 9.63
N GLU A 754 20.23 -13.59 10.13
CA GLU A 754 21.51 -13.78 10.79
C GLU A 754 21.32 -14.32 12.22
N GLN A 755 21.91 -15.48 12.48
CA GLN A 755 21.91 -16.10 13.80
C GLN A 755 23.34 -16.47 14.22
N ARG A 756 23.71 -16.13 15.45
CA ARG A 756 25.01 -16.54 16.00
C ARG A 756 24.90 -17.92 16.64
N GLN A 757 25.79 -18.83 16.26
CA GLN A 757 25.80 -20.18 16.84
C GLN A 757 26.28 -20.11 18.30
N THR A 758 25.47 -20.64 19.23
CA THR A 758 25.76 -20.65 20.67
C THR A 758 26.07 -22.04 21.21
N SER A 759 25.73 -23.10 20.47
CA SER A 759 26.06 -24.49 20.82
C SER A 759 27.54 -24.78 20.56
N GLU A 760 28.18 -25.55 21.44
CA GLU A 760 29.59 -25.95 21.33
C GLU A 760 29.72 -27.47 21.53
N ASP A 761 30.41 -28.16 20.62
CA ASP A 761 30.80 -29.57 20.73
C ASP A 761 32.33 -29.67 20.81
N ALA A 762 32.84 -29.63 22.04
CA ALA A 762 34.28 -29.66 22.31
C ALA A 762 34.90 -31.05 22.08
N ASP A 763 34.11 -32.12 22.27
CA ASP A 763 34.59 -33.51 22.20
C ASP A 763 34.94 -33.89 20.75
N PHE A 764 34.11 -33.47 19.78
CA PHE A 764 34.40 -33.66 18.36
C PHE A 764 35.68 -32.95 17.92
N VAL A 765 35.87 -31.71 18.37
CA VAL A 765 37.04 -30.90 18.03
C VAL A 765 38.32 -31.54 18.56
N GLU A 766 38.31 -31.99 19.82
CA GLU A 766 39.46 -32.65 20.43
C GLU A 766 39.81 -33.95 19.68
N ALA A 767 38.81 -34.72 19.25
CA ALA A 767 39.00 -35.91 18.43
C ALA A 767 39.66 -35.58 17.07
N VAL A 768 39.18 -34.56 16.36
CA VAL A 768 39.72 -34.12 15.05
C VAL A 768 41.15 -33.61 15.18
N LEU A 769 41.44 -32.79 16.19
CA LEU A 769 42.79 -32.26 16.44
C LEU A 769 43.78 -33.38 16.76
N ASN A 770 43.35 -34.42 17.48
CA ASN A 770 44.17 -35.59 17.78
C ASN A 770 44.37 -36.49 16.54
N GLU A 771 43.33 -36.73 15.74
CA GLU A 771 43.40 -37.54 14.50
C GLU A 771 44.30 -36.89 13.44
N HIS A 772 44.20 -35.56 13.27
CA HIS A 772 44.86 -34.82 12.19
C HIS A 772 46.06 -33.96 12.63
N GLY A 773 46.55 -34.11 13.86
CA GLY A 773 47.64 -33.29 14.42
C GLY A 773 48.93 -33.26 13.59
N ALA A 774 49.22 -34.30 12.81
CA ALA A 774 50.36 -34.32 11.89
C ALA A 774 50.16 -33.37 10.68
N ALA A 775 48.95 -33.33 10.11
CA ALA A 775 48.61 -32.45 9.00
C ALA A 775 48.60 -30.97 9.45
N ILE A 776 48.08 -30.69 10.66
CA ILE A 776 48.07 -29.34 11.26
C ILE A 776 49.49 -28.79 11.38
N ARG A 777 50.45 -29.59 11.86
CA ARG A 777 51.86 -29.15 11.97
C ARG A 777 52.48 -28.81 10.62
N VAL A 778 52.14 -29.55 9.56
CA VAL A 778 52.62 -29.29 8.20
C VAL A 778 51.98 -28.03 7.62
N LEU A 779 50.65 -27.88 7.74
CA LEU A 779 49.90 -26.68 7.33
C LEU A 779 50.45 -25.43 8.01
N ARG A 780 50.56 -25.46 9.35
CA ARG A 780 51.08 -24.35 10.13
C ARG A 780 52.47 -23.94 9.68
N ARG A 781 53.38 -24.91 9.48
CA ARG A 781 54.75 -24.64 9.01
C ARG A 781 54.80 -24.06 7.60
N TYR A 782 53.88 -24.47 6.72
CA TYR A 782 53.76 -23.94 5.38
C TYR A 782 53.25 -22.49 5.39
N PHE A 783 52.23 -22.19 6.20
CA PHE A 783 51.64 -20.85 6.33
C PHE A 783 52.53 -19.86 7.10
N GLU A 784 53.26 -20.33 8.13
CA GLU A 784 54.32 -19.55 8.78
C GLU A 784 55.43 -19.15 7.78
N GLY A 785 55.68 -19.97 6.75
CA GLY A 785 56.61 -19.66 5.66
C GLY A 785 56.09 -18.66 4.62
N ILE A 786 54.77 -18.48 4.52
CA ILE A 786 54.12 -17.48 3.64
C ILE A 786 54.06 -16.10 4.32
N ARG A 787 54.10 -16.06 5.66
CA ARG A 787 54.09 -14.82 6.43
C ARG A 787 55.24 -13.92 5.95
N PRO A 788 54.95 -12.72 5.39
CA PRO A 788 56.02 -11.84 4.95
C PRO A 788 56.89 -11.48 6.15
N PRO A 789 58.22 -11.46 6.00
CA PRO A 789 59.10 -11.00 7.07
C PRO A 789 58.68 -9.58 7.45
N ALA A 790 58.51 -9.32 8.75
CA ALA A 790 57.97 -8.07 9.29
C ALA A 790 58.70 -6.80 8.77
N LEU A 791 59.93 -6.97 8.27
CA LEU A 791 60.76 -5.92 7.68
C LEU A 791 61.39 -6.47 6.39
N ARG A 792 60.98 -5.97 5.22
CA ARG A 792 61.69 -6.26 3.98
C ARG A 792 62.84 -5.26 3.84
N GLN A 793 64.06 -5.76 3.78
CA GLN A 793 65.23 -4.93 3.51
C GLN A 793 65.25 -4.53 2.03
N VAL A 794 65.06 -3.23 1.76
CA VAL A 794 65.21 -2.66 0.43
C VAL A 794 66.61 -2.01 0.37
N ARG A 795 67.48 -2.63 -0.43
CA ARG A 795 68.88 -2.21 -0.62
C ARG A 795 68.98 -1.08 -1.66
N GLY A 796 70.12 -0.39 -1.68
CA GLY A 796 70.39 0.64 -2.68
C GLY A 796 69.47 1.85 -2.61
N GLN A 797 69.17 2.34 -1.40
CA GLN A 797 68.41 3.58 -1.19
C GLN A 797 69.35 4.73 -0.85
N SER A 798 68.98 5.97 -1.20
CA SER A 798 69.77 7.17 -0.87
C SER A 798 69.70 7.54 0.62
N HIS A 799 68.73 6.99 1.36
CA HIS A 799 68.58 7.13 2.80
C HIS A 799 67.94 5.86 3.38
N GLY A 800 68.27 5.49 4.63
CA GLY A 800 67.75 4.28 5.26
C GLY A 800 68.25 4.08 6.68
N ASP A 801 67.78 3.02 7.32
CA ASP A 801 68.00 2.72 8.74
C ASP A 801 69.38 2.08 9.00
N ASP A 802 69.99 1.50 7.97
CA ASP A 802 71.28 0.82 8.04
C ASP A 802 72.09 1.05 6.76
N VAL A 803 73.39 0.76 6.77
CA VAL A 803 74.27 0.94 5.61
C VAL A 803 74.41 -0.38 4.84
N ASP A 804 74.24 -0.34 3.52
CA ASP A 804 74.49 -1.49 2.66
C ASP A 804 75.99 -1.67 2.46
N LEU A 805 76.58 -2.63 3.17
CA LEU A 805 78.02 -2.88 3.12
C LEU A 805 78.49 -3.25 1.70
N ASP A 806 77.67 -3.96 0.93
CA ASP A 806 78.04 -4.34 -0.45
C ASP A 806 78.08 -3.09 -1.35
N ALA A 807 77.11 -2.18 -1.20
CA ALA A 807 77.10 -0.91 -1.91
C ALA A 807 78.21 0.05 -1.45
N ALA A 808 78.55 0.04 -0.16
CA ALA A 808 79.66 0.84 0.38
C ALA A 808 81.03 0.36 -0.10
N VAL A 809 81.20 -0.96 -0.24
CA VAL A 809 82.40 -1.56 -0.84
C VAL A 809 82.48 -1.22 -2.33
N ALA A 810 81.38 -1.32 -3.07
CA ALA A 810 81.31 -0.93 -4.47
C ALA A 810 81.63 0.56 -4.67
N LEU A 811 81.08 1.46 -3.85
CA LEU A 811 81.39 2.89 -3.86
C LEU A 811 82.90 3.16 -3.68
N ARG A 812 83.57 2.40 -2.80
CA ARG A 812 85.03 2.52 -2.62
C ARG A 812 85.82 1.98 -3.79
N ALA A 813 85.34 0.92 -4.45
CA ALA A 813 85.93 0.42 -5.68
C ALA A 813 85.75 1.44 -6.83
N ASP A 814 84.57 2.04 -6.99
CA ASP A 814 84.26 3.01 -8.04
C ASP A 814 85.04 4.32 -7.86
N LEU A 815 85.15 4.81 -6.61
CA LEU A 815 85.98 5.98 -6.28
C LEU A 815 87.47 5.71 -6.55
N ALA A 816 87.96 4.50 -6.28
CA ALA A 816 89.33 4.11 -6.60
C ALA A 816 89.56 3.97 -8.12
N ALA A 817 88.51 3.64 -8.88
CA ALA A 817 88.53 3.55 -10.34
C ALA A 817 88.31 4.91 -11.05
N GLY A 818 88.00 5.98 -10.30
CA GLY A 818 87.72 7.32 -10.85
C GLY A 818 86.34 7.46 -11.52
N THR A 819 85.42 6.55 -11.23
CA THR A 819 84.05 6.56 -11.75
C THR A 819 83.15 7.33 -10.77
N ASP A 820 82.16 8.06 -11.31
CA ASP A 820 81.23 8.83 -10.48
C ASP A 820 80.29 7.85 -9.73
N PRO A 821 80.35 7.82 -8.38
CA PRO A 821 79.73 6.75 -7.63
C PRO A 821 78.25 7.07 -7.30
N SER A 822 77.46 6.03 -7.05
CA SER A 822 76.03 6.18 -6.75
C SER A 822 75.78 6.43 -5.25
N ASP A 823 74.96 7.44 -4.93
CA ASP A 823 74.59 7.84 -3.55
C ASP A 823 73.65 6.85 -2.82
N ARG A 824 73.34 5.72 -3.44
CA ARG A 824 72.40 4.69 -2.95
C ARG A 824 73.07 3.71 -1.98
N LEU A 825 73.51 4.21 -0.83
CA LEU A 825 74.34 3.48 0.14
C LEU A 825 73.58 2.81 1.29
N TYR A 826 72.28 3.05 1.41
CA TYR A 826 71.51 2.69 2.59
C TYR A 826 70.53 1.56 2.34
N ILE A 827 70.25 0.79 3.39
CA ILE A 827 69.19 -0.20 3.48
C ILE A 827 68.03 0.43 4.25
N ARG A 828 66.83 0.45 3.65
CA ARG A 828 65.60 0.85 4.33
C ARG A 828 64.78 -0.38 4.70
N ARG A 829 64.27 -0.42 5.93
CA ARG A 829 63.41 -1.52 6.40
C ARG A 829 61.95 -1.10 6.24
N ASP A 830 61.34 -1.48 5.12
CA ASP A 830 59.91 -1.19 4.88
C ASP A 830 59.04 -2.26 5.59
N ARG A 831 58.15 -1.80 6.48
CA ARG A 831 57.04 -2.63 6.98
C ARG A 831 56.02 -2.74 5.85
N ARG A 832 55.91 -3.92 5.25
CA ARG A 832 54.85 -4.22 4.28
C ARG A 832 53.73 -4.92 5.05
N ASP A 833 52.76 -4.17 5.54
CA ASP A 833 51.62 -4.74 6.26
C ASP A 833 50.75 -5.50 5.25
N ARG A 834 50.64 -6.82 5.43
CA ARG A 834 49.72 -7.66 4.68
C ARG A 834 48.33 -7.48 5.29
N SER A 835 47.48 -6.77 4.56
CA SER A 835 46.10 -6.45 4.94
C SER A 835 45.15 -7.24 4.04
N VAL A 836 44.82 -8.45 4.49
CA VAL A 836 43.93 -9.39 3.80
C VAL A 836 42.79 -9.75 4.75
N ALA A 837 41.54 -9.64 4.26
CA ALA A 837 40.35 -10.13 4.94
C ALA A 837 39.70 -11.24 4.12
N VAL A 838 39.34 -12.35 4.77
CA VAL A 838 38.78 -13.52 4.10
C VAL A 838 37.49 -13.97 4.77
N ALA A 839 36.38 -14.01 4.03
CA ALA A 839 35.15 -14.62 4.50
C ALA A 839 35.00 -16.02 3.87
N PHE A 840 34.86 -17.03 4.71
CA PHE A 840 34.49 -18.37 4.30
C PHE A 840 32.97 -18.53 4.45
N LEU A 841 32.30 -18.82 3.35
CA LEU A 841 30.88 -19.09 3.29
C LEU A 841 30.68 -20.59 3.02
N VAL A 842 30.13 -21.29 4.00
CA VAL A 842 29.97 -22.75 4.00
C VAL A 842 28.51 -23.09 3.83
N ASP A 843 28.24 -23.95 2.87
CA ASP A 843 26.94 -24.57 2.64
C ASP A 843 26.60 -25.59 3.73
N LEU A 844 25.47 -25.38 4.43
CA LEU A 844 25.00 -26.27 5.51
C LEU A 844 23.81 -27.16 5.09
N SER A 845 23.45 -27.22 3.81
CA SER A 845 22.26 -27.95 3.35
C SER A 845 22.32 -29.48 3.50
N GLY A 846 21.15 -30.10 3.40
CA GLY A 846 20.93 -31.53 3.66
C GLY A 846 21.66 -32.53 2.74
N SER A 847 22.33 -32.08 1.67
CA SER A 847 23.14 -32.96 0.80
C SER A 847 24.44 -33.45 1.48
N THR A 848 24.86 -32.80 2.57
CA THR A 848 26.00 -33.17 3.43
C THR A 848 25.73 -34.40 4.34
N GLY A 849 24.49 -34.90 4.35
CA GLY A 849 24.05 -36.12 5.05
C GLY A 849 24.35 -37.43 4.31
N ARG A 850 24.88 -37.39 3.07
CA ARG A 850 25.27 -38.61 2.33
C ARG A 850 26.41 -39.34 3.06
N GLN A 851 26.25 -40.64 3.25
CA GLN A 851 27.30 -41.51 3.77
C GLN A 851 28.30 -41.82 2.66
N ILE A 852 29.60 -41.70 2.94
CA ILE A 852 30.63 -42.17 2.00
C ILE A 852 30.59 -43.71 2.00
N ALA A 853 30.41 -44.31 0.82
CA ALA A 853 30.45 -45.76 0.64
C ALA A 853 31.89 -46.28 0.76
N ALA A 854 32.31 -46.60 2.00
CA ALA A 854 33.29 -47.61 2.40
C ALA A 854 33.58 -47.53 3.92
N ASP A 855 33.57 -46.32 4.51
CA ASP A 855 34.02 -46.07 5.90
C ASP A 855 32.91 -45.54 6.85
N GLY A 856 31.66 -45.40 6.39
CA GLY A 856 30.51 -45.03 7.24
C GLY A 856 30.49 -43.60 7.80
N ARG A 857 31.51 -42.78 7.51
CA ARG A 857 31.58 -41.36 7.90
C ARG A 857 30.62 -40.49 7.06
N ARG A 858 30.00 -39.48 7.66
CA ARG A 858 29.14 -38.50 6.96
C ARG A 858 30.03 -37.43 6.30
N VAL A 859 29.61 -36.92 5.14
CA VAL A 859 30.35 -35.86 4.42
C VAL A 859 30.51 -34.61 5.29
N ILE A 860 29.48 -34.24 6.06
CA ILE A 860 29.54 -33.10 7.00
C ILE A 860 30.67 -33.23 8.05
N ASP A 861 30.95 -34.44 8.56
CA ASP A 861 32.01 -34.62 9.57
C ASP A 861 33.39 -34.33 8.98
N VAL A 862 33.53 -34.62 7.68
CA VAL A 862 34.75 -34.42 6.92
C VAL A 862 34.92 -32.94 6.53
N GLU A 863 33.84 -32.24 6.20
CA GLU A 863 33.82 -30.79 5.97
C GLU A 863 34.12 -30.02 7.25
N LYS A 864 33.50 -30.38 8.38
CA LYS A 864 33.81 -29.83 9.71
C LYS A 864 35.27 -30.02 10.08
N ALA A 865 35.80 -31.21 9.87
CA ALA A 865 37.23 -31.48 10.11
C ALA A 865 38.11 -30.58 9.22
N GLY A 866 37.76 -30.43 7.94
CA GLY A 866 38.46 -29.53 7.01
C GLY A 866 38.42 -28.06 7.44
N LEU A 867 37.28 -27.57 7.93
CA LEU A 867 37.12 -26.20 8.43
C LEU A 867 37.93 -25.95 9.70
N VAL A 868 37.96 -26.91 10.64
CA VAL A 868 38.80 -26.81 11.84
C VAL A 868 40.29 -26.73 11.47
N LEU A 869 40.73 -27.57 10.53
CA LEU A 869 42.12 -27.54 10.02
C LEU A 869 42.46 -26.21 9.33
N LEU A 870 41.50 -25.63 8.62
CA LEU A 870 41.65 -24.37 7.92
C LEU A 870 41.75 -23.17 8.88
N CYS A 871 40.88 -23.11 9.90
CA CYS A 871 40.93 -22.06 10.93
C CYS A 871 42.30 -22.04 11.62
N GLU A 872 42.79 -23.21 12.02
CA GLU A 872 44.13 -23.38 12.62
C GLU A 872 45.26 -22.89 11.70
N ALA A 873 45.09 -23.08 10.39
CA ALA A 873 46.09 -22.71 9.40
C ALA A 873 46.10 -21.20 9.08
N LEU A 874 44.93 -20.56 9.02
CA LEU A 874 44.79 -19.12 8.78
C LEU A 874 45.26 -18.28 9.98
N GLU A 875 45.02 -18.78 11.20
CA GLU A 875 45.53 -18.16 12.42
C GLU A 875 47.06 -18.08 12.45
N ALA A 876 47.76 -19.06 11.88
CA ALA A 876 49.22 -19.06 11.80
C ALA A 876 49.79 -17.91 10.92
N ILE A 877 48.99 -17.42 9.96
CA ILE A 877 49.35 -16.34 9.03
C ILE A 877 49.13 -14.96 9.68
N GLY A 878 48.05 -14.83 10.46
CA GLY A 878 47.60 -13.58 11.08
C GLY A 878 46.71 -12.70 10.19
N ASP A 879 46.03 -13.28 9.20
CA ASP A 879 45.02 -12.55 8.40
C ASP A 879 43.69 -12.44 9.14
N GLN A 880 42.91 -11.40 8.81
CA GLN A 880 41.53 -11.29 9.29
C GLN A 880 40.67 -12.33 8.57
N TYR A 881 39.95 -13.16 9.31
CA TYR A 881 39.04 -14.14 8.71
C TYR A 881 37.72 -14.23 9.45
N ALA A 882 36.66 -14.51 8.70
CA ALA A 882 35.33 -14.81 9.21
C ALA A 882 34.83 -16.13 8.63
N LEU A 883 34.01 -16.84 9.41
CA LEU A 883 33.43 -18.11 9.04
C LEU A 883 31.91 -18.05 9.22
N TYR A 884 31.21 -18.20 8.11
CA TYR A 884 29.76 -18.14 8.03
C TYR A 884 29.23 -19.43 7.41
N GLY A 885 28.11 -19.92 7.95
CA GLY A 885 27.31 -20.98 7.36
C GLY A 885 26.03 -20.40 6.76
N PHE A 886 25.46 -21.02 5.73
CA PHE A 886 24.17 -20.62 5.21
C PHE A 886 23.29 -21.83 4.86
N SER A 887 21.97 -21.61 4.96
CA SER A 887 20.92 -22.57 4.62
C SER A 887 19.67 -21.79 4.21
N GLY A 888 18.84 -22.34 3.34
CA GLY A 888 17.63 -21.73 2.80
C GLY A 888 16.38 -22.54 3.14
N ARG A 889 15.32 -21.83 3.53
CA ARG A 889 13.96 -22.35 3.66
C ARG A 889 12.98 -21.43 2.92
N GLY A 890 13.19 -21.30 1.62
CA GLY A 890 12.47 -20.38 0.75
C GLY A 890 12.93 -18.93 0.91
N ARG A 891 12.40 -18.06 0.04
CA ARG A 891 12.81 -16.64 -0.06
C ARG A 891 12.63 -15.83 1.24
N GLN A 892 11.72 -16.24 2.13
CA GLN A 892 11.41 -15.51 3.36
C GLN A 892 12.26 -15.95 4.56
N ASP A 893 13.12 -16.96 4.41
CA ASP A 893 13.88 -17.52 5.51
C ASP A 893 15.22 -18.13 5.03
N VAL A 894 16.15 -17.24 4.66
CA VAL A 894 17.54 -17.62 4.36
C VAL A 894 18.34 -17.52 5.66
N GLU A 895 18.59 -18.64 6.31
CA GLU A 895 19.37 -18.72 7.55
C GLU A 895 20.85 -18.46 7.27
N PHE A 896 21.43 -17.47 7.93
CA PHE A 896 22.84 -17.14 7.88
C PHE A 896 23.46 -17.31 9.27
N VAL A 897 24.27 -18.34 9.44
CA VAL A 897 24.84 -18.75 10.72
C VAL A 897 26.23 -18.16 10.89
N VAL A 898 26.41 -17.29 11.88
CA VAL A 898 27.73 -16.74 12.24
C VAL A 898 28.43 -17.71 13.19
N LEU A 899 29.45 -18.41 12.66
CA LEU A 899 30.32 -19.29 13.45
C LEU A 899 31.47 -18.49 14.07
N LYS A 900 32.09 -17.62 13.28
CA LYS A 900 33.12 -16.65 13.69
C LYS A 900 32.98 -15.37 12.88
N ASP A 901 32.96 -14.22 13.57
CA ASP A 901 33.02 -12.91 12.91
C ASP A 901 34.46 -12.34 12.88
N PHE A 902 34.67 -11.26 12.11
CA PHE A 902 36.00 -10.65 11.94
C PHE A 902 36.62 -10.14 13.25
N GLU A 903 35.81 -9.60 14.16
CA GLU A 903 36.27 -9.05 15.45
C GLU A 903 36.54 -10.10 16.54
N GLU A 904 36.25 -11.38 16.28
CA GLU A 904 36.34 -12.44 17.28
C GLU A 904 37.72 -13.15 17.26
N GLU A 905 38.40 -13.16 18.42
CA GLU A 905 39.76 -13.73 18.59
C GLU A 905 39.80 -15.13 19.27
N SER A 906 38.66 -15.67 19.71
CA SER A 906 38.63 -16.86 20.60
C SER A 906 38.73 -18.21 19.87
N ARG A 907 39.92 -18.83 19.92
CA ARG A 907 40.27 -20.11 19.27
C ARG A 907 39.43 -21.33 19.68
N SER A 908 39.16 -21.51 20.98
CA SER A 908 38.49 -22.72 21.49
C SER A 908 36.98 -22.73 21.25
N ARG A 909 36.34 -21.56 21.36
CA ARG A 909 34.89 -21.41 21.17
C ARG A 909 34.47 -21.55 19.72
N VAL A 910 35.26 -21.01 18.78
CA VAL A 910 34.98 -21.12 17.34
C VAL A 910 35.02 -22.59 16.90
N ALA A 911 36.04 -23.34 17.34
CA ALA A 911 36.13 -24.76 17.01
C ALA A 911 34.94 -25.56 17.58
N GLY A 912 34.55 -25.30 18.83
CA GLY A 912 33.37 -25.92 19.44
C GLY A 912 32.07 -25.63 18.66
N ARG A 913 31.87 -24.38 18.19
CA ARG A 913 30.73 -24.01 17.35
C ARG A 913 30.71 -24.75 16.02
N ILE A 914 31.87 -24.96 15.39
CA ILE A 914 31.99 -25.75 14.15
C ILE A 914 31.58 -27.20 14.39
N GLY A 915 31.98 -27.79 15.52
CA GLY A 915 31.57 -29.15 15.92
C GLY A 915 30.05 -29.28 16.07
N ALA A 916 29.40 -28.26 16.63
CA ALA A 916 27.96 -28.22 16.89
C ALA A 916 27.08 -27.93 15.65
N VAL A 917 27.66 -27.66 14.47
CA VAL A 917 26.90 -27.42 13.23
C VAL A 917 26.09 -28.67 12.86
N GLN A 918 24.82 -28.52 12.52
CA GLN A 918 23.99 -29.63 12.02
C GLN A 918 23.60 -29.37 10.56
N PRO A 919 23.40 -30.42 9.73
CA PRO A 919 22.84 -30.25 8.40
C PRO A 919 21.43 -29.64 8.51
N MET A 920 21.17 -28.62 7.69
CA MET A 920 19.91 -27.89 7.64
C MET A 920 19.19 -28.16 6.31
N HIS A 921 18.45 -27.19 5.78
CA HIS A 921 17.46 -27.39 4.70
C HIS A 921 18.11 -27.32 3.29
N GLN A 922 17.69 -26.34 2.49
CA GLN A 922 18.04 -26.12 1.08
C GLN A 922 19.07 -24.96 0.95
N ASN A 923 19.37 -24.48 -0.26
CA ASN A 923 20.42 -23.50 -0.55
C ASN A 923 19.98 -22.37 -1.47
N ARG A 924 20.06 -21.13 -0.96
CA ARG A 924 19.81 -19.90 -1.73
C ARG A 924 21.06 -19.01 -1.78
N ASP A 925 22.04 -19.45 -2.55
CA ASP A 925 23.42 -18.93 -2.57
C ASP A 925 23.52 -17.43 -2.85
N GLY A 926 22.72 -16.89 -3.78
CA GLY A 926 22.84 -15.49 -4.18
C GLY A 926 22.61 -14.51 -3.03
N ALA A 927 21.58 -14.75 -2.20
CA ALA A 927 21.31 -13.93 -1.01
C ALA A 927 22.44 -14.05 0.03
N ALA A 928 22.95 -15.26 0.27
CA ALA A 928 24.04 -15.50 1.21
C ALA A 928 25.36 -14.84 0.76
N ILE A 929 25.68 -14.90 -0.53
CA ILE A 929 26.84 -14.23 -1.14
C ILE A 929 26.73 -12.72 -0.98
N ARG A 930 25.55 -12.13 -1.26
CA ARG A 930 25.32 -10.69 -1.09
C ARG A 930 25.50 -10.25 0.36
N HIS A 931 25.03 -11.06 1.31
CA HIS A 931 25.19 -10.78 2.74
C HIS A 931 26.65 -10.88 3.20
N ALA A 932 27.36 -11.95 2.82
CA ALA A 932 28.78 -12.11 3.13
C ALA A 932 29.65 -11.01 2.47
N ALA A 933 29.33 -10.63 1.24
CA ALA A 933 29.99 -9.53 0.54
C ALA A 933 29.75 -8.17 1.25
N ALA A 934 28.56 -7.95 1.80
CA ALA A 934 28.27 -6.74 2.59
C ALA A 934 29.13 -6.67 3.85
N LYS A 935 29.25 -7.77 4.60
CA LYS A 935 30.14 -7.86 5.78
C LYS A 935 31.62 -7.67 5.41
N LEU A 936 32.08 -8.27 4.31
CA LEU A 936 33.44 -8.08 3.80
C LEU A 936 33.71 -6.61 3.45
N THR A 937 32.78 -5.95 2.77
CA THR A 937 32.94 -4.55 2.35
C THR A 937 33.06 -3.60 3.55
N ALA A 938 32.42 -3.94 4.69
CA ALA A 938 32.54 -3.18 5.93
C ALA A 938 33.91 -3.31 6.62
N THR A 939 34.74 -4.27 6.21
CA THR A 939 36.06 -4.55 6.82
C THR A 939 37.17 -3.73 6.13
N ASP A 940 38.01 -3.06 6.92
CA ASP A 940 39.15 -2.29 6.41
C ASP A 940 40.32 -3.22 6.01
N ALA A 941 40.25 -3.76 4.79
CA ALA A 941 41.29 -4.61 4.22
C ALA A 941 41.59 -4.28 2.76
N ARG A 942 42.88 -4.27 2.40
CA ARG A 942 43.32 -3.97 1.02
C ARG A 942 42.94 -5.05 0.02
N VAL A 943 42.95 -6.32 0.45
CA VAL A 943 42.52 -7.47 -0.35
C VAL A 943 41.41 -8.18 0.40
N GLN A 944 40.22 -8.22 -0.20
CA GLN A 944 39.05 -8.90 0.35
C GLN A 944 38.77 -10.15 -0.49
N LEU A 945 38.74 -11.32 0.16
CA LEU A 945 38.52 -12.62 -0.48
C LEU A 945 37.22 -13.23 0.05
N LEU A 946 36.34 -13.66 -0.85
CA LEU A 946 35.14 -14.44 -0.51
C LEU A 946 35.36 -15.88 -0.98
N VAL A 947 35.45 -16.82 -0.05
CA VAL A 947 35.62 -18.24 -0.37
C VAL A 947 34.32 -18.99 -0.12
N LEU A 948 33.70 -19.48 -1.19
CA LEU A 948 32.49 -20.30 -1.13
C LEU A 948 32.87 -21.78 -1.12
N ILE A 949 32.34 -22.53 -0.16
CA ILE A 949 32.47 -23.98 -0.05
C ILE A 949 31.06 -24.56 -0.18
N SER A 950 30.76 -25.16 -1.35
CA SER A 950 29.46 -25.74 -1.64
C SER A 950 29.62 -26.96 -2.57
N ASP A 951 28.65 -27.87 -2.52
CA ASP A 951 28.56 -29.00 -3.44
C ASP A 951 28.29 -28.58 -4.89
N GLY A 952 27.88 -27.32 -5.10
CA GLY A 952 27.87 -26.64 -6.39
C GLY A 952 26.47 -26.39 -6.96
N ARG A 953 25.40 -27.00 -6.43
CA ARG A 953 24.06 -26.84 -7.01
C ARG A 953 23.14 -26.01 -6.10
N PRO A 954 22.95 -24.70 -6.38
CA PRO A 954 21.96 -23.92 -5.66
C PRO A 954 20.56 -24.50 -5.92
N LEU A 955 19.82 -24.75 -4.84
CA LEU A 955 18.48 -25.35 -4.88
C LEU A 955 17.71 -24.91 -3.64
N ASP A 956 16.63 -24.16 -3.84
CA ASP A 956 15.68 -23.76 -2.81
C ASP A 956 14.24 -23.72 -3.37
N ASP A 957 13.23 -23.47 -2.54
CA ASP A 957 11.82 -23.41 -2.97
C ASP A 957 11.62 -22.34 -4.07
N HIS A 958 11.07 -22.77 -5.21
CA HIS A 958 10.97 -21.99 -6.45
C HIS A 958 12.30 -21.35 -6.92
N TYR A 959 13.45 -21.88 -6.51
CA TYR A 959 14.79 -21.39 -6.82
C TYR A 959 15.67 -22.56 -7.28
N ALA A 960 15.64 -22.86 -8.57
CA ALA A 960 16.36 -24.01 -9.12
C ALA A 960 16.84 -23.73 -10.55
N GLU A 961 17.73 -24.61 -11.04
CA GLU A 961 18.18 -24.66 -12.43
C GLU A 961 18.71 -23.30 -12.94
N ASP A 962 18.26 -22.86 -14.12
CA ASP A 962 18.72 -21.64 -14.78
C ASP A 962 18.48 -20.37 -13.95
N TYR A 963 17.38 -20.32 -13.19
CA TYR A 963 17.07 -19.19 -12.32
C TYR A 963 18.13 -19.02 -11.23
N ALA A 964 18.41 -20.10 -10.50
CA ALA A 964 19.38 -20.11 -9.41
C ALA A 964 20.83 -19.88 -9.91
N ILE A 965 21.16 -20.41 -11.08
CA ILE A 965 22.48 -20.22 -11.72
C ILE A 965 22.69 -18.76 -12.10
N GLU A 966 21.72 -18.11 -12.75
CA GLU A 966 21.86 -16.71 -13.18
C GLU A 966 21.89 -15.74 -11.99
N ASP A 967 21.12 -15.98 -10.92
CA ASP A 967 21.19 -15.15 -9.69
C ASP A 967 22.55 -15.27 -9.00
N THR A 968 23.03 -16.49 -8.77
CA THR A 968 24.33 -16.76 -8.12
C THR A 968 25.47 -16.12 -8.91
N LYS A 969 25.43 -16.25 -10.24
CA LYS A 969 26.38 -15.59 -11.14
C LYS A 969 26.35 -14.07 -11.02
N MET A 970 25.15 -13.48 -10.90
CA MET A 970 25.02 -12.04 -10.71
C MET A 970 25.58 -11.60 -9.35
N ALA A 971 25.26 -12.32 -8.27
CA ALA A 971 25.80 -12.05 -6.93
C ALA A 971 27.35 -12.09 -6.89
N LEU A 972 27.97 -13.03 -7.60
CA LEU A 972 29.44 -13.10 -7.72
C LEU A 972 30.04 -11.93 -8.52
N ARG A 973 29.36 -11.49 -9.59
CA ARG A 973 29.74 -10.30 -10.36
C ARG A 973 29.62 -9.04 -9.52
N GLU A 974 28.57 -8.92 -8.72
CA GLU A 974 28.38 -7.82 -7.77
C GLU A 974 29.52 -7.75 -6.75
N ALA A 975 29.91 -8.90 -6.18
CA ALA A 975 31.06 -8.98 -5.27
C ALA A 975 32.36 -8.54 -5.97
N THR A 976 32.58 -9.00 -7.21
CA THR A 976 33.74 -8.60 -8.03
C THR A 976 33.75 -7.09 -8.30
N ALA A 977 32.60 -6.50 -8.62
CA ALA A 977 32.45 -5.06 -8.84
C ALA A 977 32.75 -4.23 -7.59
N LYS A 978 32.56 -4.80 -6.38
CA LYS A 978 32.94 -4.19 -5.09
C LYS A 978 34.42 -4.36 -4.74
N GLY A 979 35.22 -4.97 -5.62
CA GLY A 979 36.65 -5.23 -5.37
C GLY A 979 36.94 -6.48 -4.54
N ILE A 980 35.91 -7.28 -4.24
CA ILE A 980 36.05 -8.57 -3.55
C ILE A 980 36.45 -9.63 -4.59
N VAL A 981 37.39 -10.50 -4.25
CA VAL A 981 37.79 -11.62 -5.10
C VAL A 981 37.00 -12.87 -4.68
N PRO A 982 35.94 -13.29 -5.41
CA PRO A 982 35.27 -14.54 -5.13
C PRO A 982 36.13 -15.74 -5.56
N PHE A 983 36.05 -16.82 -4.79
CA PHE A 983 36.71 -18.09 -5.08
C PHE A 983 35.84 -19.25 -4.61
N CYS A 984 35.61 -20.26 -5.46
CA CYS A 984 34.78 -21.41 -5.11
C CYS A 984 35.59 -22.70 -4.95
N ILE A 985 35.25 -23.46 -3.92
CA ILE A 985 35.72 -24.83 -3.68
C ILE A 985 34.52 -25.76 -3.76
N THR A 986 34.57 -26.74 -4.67
CA THR A 986 33.49 -27.72 -4.88
C THR A 986 34.05 -29.15 -4.88
N VAL A 987 33.21 -30.11 -4.48
CA VAL A 987 33.55 -31.55 -4.35
C VAL A 987 32.89 -32.39 -5.45
N ASP A 988 32.05 -31.79 -6.30
CA ASP A 988 31.27 -32.50 -7.33
C ASP A 988 32.06 -32.74 -8.63
N ARG A 989 32.23 -34.02 -9.00
CA ARG A 989 32.95 -34.48 -10.20
C ARG A 989 32.11 -34.44 -11.48
N GLU A 990 30.77 -34.43 -11.38
CA GLU A 990 29.87 -34.45 -12.55
C GLU A 990 29.49 -33.03 -13.03
N ALA A 991 30.06 -32.00 -12.39
CA ALA A 991 29.56 -30.63 -12.38
C ALA A 991 30.14 -29.64 -13.42
N GLU A 992 31.07 -30.08 -14.28
CA GLU A 992 31.89 -29.17 -15.10
C GLU A 992 31.07 -28.28 -16.06
N GLY A 993 29.88 -28.74 -16.49
CA GLY A 993 28.98 -28.00 -17.39
C GLY A 993 28.31 -26.77 -16.75
N TYR A 994 27.61 -26.94 -15.62
CA TYR A 994 26.86 -25.85 -14.99
C TYR A 994 27.79 -24.95 -14.15
N LEU A 995 28.84 -25.49 -13.53
CA LEU A 995 29.83 -24.70 -12.77
C LEU A 995 30.51 -23.66 -13.67
N ARG A 996 30.81 -24.02 -14.92
CA ARG A 996 31.40 -23.08 -15.88
C ARG A 996 30.44 -21.96 -16.28
N ARG A 997 29.13 -22.23 -16.33
CA ARG A 997 28.10 -21.21 -16.61
C ARG A 997 27.87 -20.29 -15.40
N MET A 998 27.89 -20.85 -14.19
CA MET A 998 27.64 -20.17 -12.92
C MET A 998 28.83 -19.33 -12.45
N TYR A 999 30.01 -19.96 -12.36
CA TYR A 999 31.23 -19.29 -11.91
C TYR A 999 31.91 -18.51 -13.03
N GLY A 1000 31.78 -18.88 -14.31
CA GLY A 1000 32.26 -18.07 -15.44
C GLY A 1000 33.73 -17.64 -15.29
N ASP A 1001 33.95 -16.33 -15.10
CA ASP A 1001 35.25 -15.67 -14.89
C ASP A 1001 35.83 -15.83 -13.46
N VAL A 1002 35.04 -16.38 -12.53
CA VAL A 1002 35.41 -16.63 -11.14
C VAL A 1002 36.25 -17.90 -11.06
N ARG A 1003 37.34 -17.83 -10.29
CA ARG A 1003 38.26 -18.95 -10.09
C ARG A 1003 37.59 -20.00 -9.20
N TYR A 1004 37.53 -21.25 -9.65
CA TYR A 1004 37.06 -22.39 -8.86
C TYR A 1004 38.06 -23.55 -8.88
N VAL A 1005 38.01 -24.41 -7.86
CA VAL A 1005 38.78 -25.65 -7.78
C VAL A 1005 37.86 -26.79 -7.39
N VAL A 1006 37.90 -27.87 -8.18
CA VAL A 1006 37.24 -29.14 -7.87
C VAL A 1006 38.20 -30.01 -7.04
N ILE A 1007 37.74 -30.51 -5.90
CA ILE A 1007 38.51 -31.38 -5.01
C ILE A 1007 37.90 -32.79 -5.03
N ASP A 1008 38.68 -33.76 -5.49
CA ASP A 1008 38.27 -35.15 -5.68
C ASP A 1008 38.06 -35.93 -4.37
N GLU A 1009 38.83 -35.59 -3.34
CA GLU A 1009 38.81 -36.23 -2.01
C GLU A 1009 39.16 -35.19 -0.96
N VAL A 1010 38.37 -35.08 0.11
CA VAL A 1010 38.58 -34.08 1.17
C VAL A 1010 39.92 -34.26 1.90
N LYS A 1011 40.51 -35.46 1.85
CA LYS A 1011 41.88 -35.72 2.33
C LYS A 1011 42.94 -34.86 1.63
N GLY A 1012 42.67 -34.37 0.41
CA GLY A 1012 43.55 -33.47 -0.35
C GLY A 1012 43.31 -31.97 -0.14
N LEU A 1013 42.24 -31.59 0.57
CA LEU A 1013 41.90 -30.20 0.89
C LEU A 1013 43.02 -29.47 1.66
N PRO A 1014 43.68 -30.10 2.66
CA PRO A 1014 44.78 -29.46 3.39
C PRO A 1014 46.05 -29.23 2.56
N GLU A 1015 46.27 -29.95 1.46
CA GLU A 1015 47.43 -29.77 0.58
C GLU A 1015 47.20 -28.74 -0.54
N ARG A 1016 45.98 -28.70 -1.09
CA ARG A 1016 45.64 -27.83 -2.25
C ARG A 1016 45.31 -26.41 -1.81
N LEU A 1017 44.58 -26.25 -0.71
CA LEU A 1017 44.07 -24.96 -0.24
C LEU A 1017 45.18 -23.94 0.08
N PRO A 1018 46.31 -24.30 0.71
CA PRO A 1018 47.40 -23.34 0.95
C PRO A 1018 48.05 -22.80 -0.34
N ARG A 1019 48.18 -23.65 -1.37
CA ARG A 1019 48.75 -23.24 -2.68
C ARG A 1019 47.82 -22.33 -3.47
N VAL A 1020 46.52 -22.52 -3.29
CA VAL A 1020 45.48 -21.67 -3.88
C VAL A 1020 45.46 -20.32 -3.16
N TYR A 1021 45.43 -20.34 -1.83
CA TYR A 1021 45.47 -19.15 -0.99
C TYR A 1021 46.69 -18.27 -1.26
N HIS A 1022 47.88 -18.88 -1.40
CA HIS A 1022 49.09 -18.15 -1.77
C HIS A 1022 48.99 -17.47 -3.14
N ARG A 1023 48.40 -18.14 -4.15
CA ARG A 1023 48.20 -17.54 -5.49
C ARG A 1023 47.16 -16.43 -5.54
N LEU A 1024 46.23 -16.39 -4.59
CA LEU A 1024 45.16 -15.39 -4.52
C LEU A 1024 45.56 -14.15 -3.70
N THR A 1025 46.56 -14.28 -2.83
CA THR A 1025 46.98 -13.23 -1.88
C THR A 1025 48.41 -12.72 -2.09
N ALA A 1026 49.15 -13.29 -3.06
CA ALA A 1026 50.45 -12.82 -3.54
C ALA A 1026 50.29 -11.72 -4.58
#